data_AF-A0A7L2NAK4-F1
#
_entry.id   AF-A0A7L2NAK4-F1
#
_cell.length_a   1.000
_cell.length_b   1.000
_cell.length_c   1.000
_cell.angle_alpha   90.00
_cell.angle_beta   90.00
_cell.angle_gamma   90.00
#
_symmetry.space_group_name_H-M   'P 1'
#
loop_
_entity.id
_entity.type
_entity.pdbx_description
1 polymer ?
#
loop_
_entity_poly.entity_id
_entity_poly.type
_entity_poly.pdbx_seq_one_letter_code
_entity_poly.pdbx_strand_id
1 'polypeptide(L)'
;VEPFFLSLALFDLKSNCKISADFHMDLNPPSVWDMLLDNSEPRAEGTQGQCPGQSLVHGVPESCLRYIKRGVFSVTNPHTEIFLVARVEKVLQGSIAHCVEPYMKNSDPGKTAQKVHKVAKQVCSRLGQYRMPFGWAARPVFKDSQGTLDADGKFSPLYKQDSGKLSNEDMLKLLAEYKKPEKTKLQVIPAQLNIIIKDIPLDFTNCFTASYIPIKPFEKGSEDIAVEVEELVPEVAKYCYPYTVYKNHLYVYPLHLKYENQKVFAKARNIAVCVEFRDSDEADARPLKCIYGKPGGPLLTTNAYAAVLHHNQSPEFYDEIKIELPIHLHQKHHLLFTFYHVSCEINTKATSKKQDTVETQVGFSWAPLLRDGRIVTLERHLPVSSNLPPGYLGLGDTDSRKQPSMDAKWVDGAKPLFKIRIHLDSTIYTQDMHLHKFFHYCQLVQAGAKEVPGELVKYLKCLHAMEIQVMIQFLPVILMQLFRVLTNVTQEDEVAVNCTMVLLHIVSKCHEEGLDHYLRSFIKYVFRAEKPSAKQAKMTHEILVLSMATILKQSADFLAINKLLKYSWFFFEALAKSMAMYLLEENKIKLPRGQRFPESYQHALHSLLLAIIPHVTIRYNEIPEESRNVNFSLANFLKRCLTFMDRGFVFTLINDYISGFSPKDPKLLVEYKFEFLQTICNHEHYIPLNLPMTFSKPKLQRVQDTNLEYSLTDEYCRHHFLVGILLREASVALQDNYDIRYTAISVLKNLLIKHAFDNRYQHKNQQAKIAQLYLPLFGVLLENLQRVAGHEALTSCPASSPASRDEFICSFPSPSSRSSLIADKDPACGAALPNGHTMKREDSKGSLNSEGATSSPDQSENVMYQGSSMRSSVSHCSRLDQFEIRTLLMCYLYIVKMISEDTLLAYWNKFSPQELINVLVLLEVCLFHFRYVGKRNIARVQDAWLSKHTAAERKSQTMPALRSRAGVRLQHLGSLETSFTLNHNAGTSEADIVHQALLEGNIATEVCLTVLDTISFFTQSFKTQLLSNDGHNPLMKKVFDIHLAFLKNGQSEAALKHVFASLRAFISK
;
A
#
# COMPACT_ATOMS: atom_id res chain seq x y z
N VAL A 1 42.27 -10.45 -33.44
CA VAL A 1 43.63 -11.07 -33.44
C VAL A 1 43.64 -12.31 -32.55
N GLU A 2 43.08 -12.20 -31.35
CA GLU A 2 42.92 -13.28 -30.37
C GLU A 2 41.60 -13.07 -29.59
N PRO A 3 41.10 -14.07 -28.84
CA PRO A 3 39.80 -13.99 -28.16
C PRO A 3 39.83 -13.20 -26.85
N PHE A 4 38.85 -12.31 -26.68
CA PHE A 4 38.56 -11.59 -25.43
C PHE A 4 37.10 -11.79 -25.01
N PHE A 5 36.86 -11.89 -23.71
CA PHE A 5 35.52 -12.10 -23.13
C PHE A 5 35.22 -10.97 -22.17
N LEU A 6 33.97 -10.50 -22.18
CA LEU A 6 33.53 -9.37 -21.38
C LEU A 6 32.51 -9.84 -20.34
N SER A 7 32.60 -9.32 -19.13
CA SER A 7 31.48 -9.37 -18.17
C SER A 7 31.14 -7.98 -17.66
N LEU A 8 29.85 -7.74 -17.48
CA LEU A 8 29.29 -6.50 -16.97
C LEU A 8 28.55 -6.76 -15.65
N ALA A 9 28.78 -5.91 -14.65
CA ALA A 9 28.04 -5.95 -13.39
C ALA A 9 27.94 -4.56 -12.76
N LEU A 10 26.90 -4.36 -11.95
CA LEU A 10 26.68 -3.14 -11.19
C LEU A 10 27.27 -3.24 -9.79
N PHE A 11 27.95 -2.17 -9.39
CA PHE A 11 28.53 -2.00 -8.06
C PHE A 11 28.00 -0.73 -7.43
N ASP A 12 27.54 -0.84 -6.18
CA ASP A 12 27.15 0.28 -5.35
C ASP A 12 28.29 0.63 -4.39
N LEU A 13 28.95 1.76 -4.65
CA LEU A 13 30.05 2.24 -3.83
C LEU A 13 29.57 2.79 -2.48
N LYS A 14 28.34 3.31 -2.41
CA LYS A 14 27.75 3.88 -1.19
C LYS A 14 27.40 2.78 -0.20
N SER A 15 26.85 1.68 -0.70
CA SER A 15 26.51 0.49 0.09
C SER A 15 27.68 -0.50 0.21
N ASN A 16 28.78 -0.23 -0.51
CA ASN A 16 29.99 -1.05 -0.55
C ASN A 16 29.73 -2.52 -0.93
N CYS A 17 28.93 -2.74 -1.98
CA CYS A 17 28.55 -4.07 -2.45
C CYS A 17 28.39 -4.15 -3.98
N LYS A 18 28.38 -5.38 -4.50
CA LYS A 18 27.96 -5.71 -5.87
C LYS A 18 26.44 -5.91 -5.86
N ILE A 19 25.71 -5.25 -6.77
CA ILE A 19 24.23 -5.19 -6.76
C ILE A 19 23.55 -5.84 -7.97
N SER A 20 24.30 -6.47 -8.87
CA SER A 20 23.73 -7.28 -9.96
C SER A 20 24.54 -8.55 -10.16
N ALA A 21 23.94 -9.60 -10.73
CA ALA A 21 24.67 -10.74 -11.26
C ALA A 21 25.63 -10.33 -12.42
N ASP A 22 26.57 -11.22 -12.77
CA ASP A 22 27.45 -11.03 -13.92
C ASP A 22 26.71 -11.28 -15.23
N PHE A 23 26.72 -10.29 -16.12
CA PHE A 23 26.27 -10.43 -17.50
C PHE A 23 27.46 -10.72 -18.41
N HIS A 24 27.61 -11.97 -18.84
CA HIS A 24 28.70 -12.40 -19.71
C HIS A 24 28.39 -12.16 -21.18
N MET A 25 29.36 -11.65 -21.93
CA MET A 25 29.25 -11.34 -23.35
C MET A 25 30.47 -11.87 -24.10
N ASP A 26 30.21 -12.45 -25.28
CA ASP A 26 31.24 -12.77 -26.27
C ASP A 26 31.00 -11.93 -27.52
N LEU A 27 31.95 -11.01 -27.77
CA LEU A 27 31.93 -10.07 -28.90
C LEU A 27 32.93 -10.48 -30.00
N ASN A 28 33.54 -11.66 -29.90
CA ASN A 28 34.54 -12.10 -30.85
C ASN A 28 33.90 -12.37 -32.24
N PRO A 29 34.60 -12.08 -33.34
CA PRO A 29 34.13 -12.44 -34.67
C PRO A 29 34.28 -13.95 -34.94
N PRO A 30 33.56 -14.52 -35.92
CA PRO A 30 33.61 -15.95 -36.23
C PRO A 30 35.02 -16.52 -36.43
N SER A 31 35.91 -15.76 -37.08
CA SER A 31 37.32 -16.17 -37.32
C SER A 31 38.16 -16.34 -36.04
N VAL A 32 37.69 -15.78 -34.92
CA VAL A 32 38.30 -15.94 -33.59
C VAL A 32 37.66 -17.10 -32.82
N TRP A 33 36.36 -17.36 -33.02
CA TRP A 33 35.70 -18.56 -32.49
C TRP A 33 36.31 -19.85 -33.04
N ASP A 34 36.70 -19.85 -34.31
CA ASP A 34 37.39 -21.00 -34.94
C ASP A 34 38.69 -21.39 -34.22
N MET A 35 39.31 -20.48 -33.45
CA MET A 35 40.50 -20.79 -32.65
C MET A 35 40.20 -21.56 -31.37
N LEU A 36 38.96 -21.48 -30.87
CA LEU A 36 38.52 -22.03 -29.58
C LEU A 36 37.82 -23.38 -29.74
N LEU A 37 37.49 -23.79 -30.97
CA LEU A 37 36.86 -25.07 -31.24
C LEU A 37 37.86 -26.22 -31.04
N ASP A 38 37.47 -27.18 -30.21
CA ASP A 38 38.24 -28.39 -29.94
C ASP A 38 38.03 -29.40 -31.08
N ASN A 39 39.12 -29.90 -31.68
CA ASN A 39 39.07 -30.95 -32.72
C ASN A 39 38.71 -32.35 -32.15
N SER A 40 38.16 -32.42 -30.94
CA SER A 40 38.12 -33.62 -30.08
C SER A 40 36.72 -34.07 -29.63
N GLU A 41 35.63 -33.41 -30.03
CA GLU A 41 34.31 -34.06 -29.95
C GLU A 41 34.08 -34.88 -31.22
N PRO A 42 33.89 -36.21 -31.12
CA PRO A 42 33.49 -36.99 -32.27
C PRO A 42 32.08 -36.53 -32.65
N ARG A 43 31.93 -35.99 -33.87
CA ARG A 43 30.65 -36.11 -34.58
C ARG A 43 30.28 -37.58 -34.48
N ALA A 44 29.21 -37.91 -33.76
CA ALA A 44 28.67 -39.25 -33.72
C ALA A 44 28.26 -39.64 -35.15
N GLU A 45 29.19 -40.21 -35.91
CA GLU A 45 28.93 -40.91 -37.15
C GLU A 45 28.19 -42.18 -36.79
N GLY A 46 26.87 -42.13 -36.93
CA GLY A 46 26.01 -43.27 -36.70
C GLY A 46 24.55 -42.83 -36.62
N THR A 47 24.00 -42.36 -37.74
CA THR A 47 22.74 -42.80 -38.37
C THR A 47 22.46 -41.82 -39.52
N GLN A 48 22.60 -42.28 -40.76
CA GLN A 48 22.07 -41.54 -41.91
C GLN A 48 20.55 -41.39 -41.74
N GLY A 49 20.07 -40.14 -41.66
CA GLY A 49 18.65 -39.82 -41.76
C GLY A 49 17.99 -39.30 -40.48
N GLN A 50 18.50 -38.23 -39.89
CA GLN A 50 17.70 -37.23 -39.14
C GLN A 50 18.56 -35.97 -38.92
N CYS A 51 18.14 -34.82 -39.46
CA CYS A 51 18.70 -33.53 -39.06
C CYS A 51 18.56 -33.40 -37.53
N PRO A 52 19.60 -33.01 -36.78
CA PRO A 52 19.45 -32.80 -35.35
C PRO A 52 18.43 -31.68 -35.16
N GLY A 53 17.27 -32.00 -34.58
CA GLY A 53 16.24 -31.04 -34.25
C GLY A 53 16.88 -29.93 -33.42
N GLN A 54 16.68 -28.68 -33.83
CA GLN A 54 17.16 -27.53 -33.07
C GLN A 54 16.65 -27.67 -31.63
N SER A 55 17.57 -27.71 -30.66
CA SER A 55 17.23 -27.63 -29.23
C SER A 55 16.45 -26.34 -29.02
N LEU A 56 15.18 -26.46 -28.64
CA LEU A 56 14.29 -25.33 -28.39
C LEU A 56 14.21 -25.10 -26.88
N VAL A 57 14.56 -23.89 -26.44
CA VAL A 57 14.34 -23.41 -25.07
C VAL A 57 13.07 -22.59 -25.08
N HIS A 58 12.02 -23.08 -24.41
CA HIS A 58 10.70 -22.43 -24.36
C HIS A 58 10.13 -22.03 -25.74
N GLY A 59 10.42 -22.82 -26.79
CA GLY A 59 9.95 -22.58 -28.15
C GLY A 59 10.83 -21.64 -28.99
N VAL A 60 12.01 -21.24 -28.48
CA VAL A 60 13.01 -20.44 -29.19
C VAL A 60 14.28 -21.28 -29.42
N PRO A 61 14.93 -21.23 -30.61
CA PRO A 61 16.17 -21.96 -30.85
C PRO A 61 17.28 -21.54 -29.88
N GLU A 62 17.91 -22.52 -29.23
CA GLU A 62 19.02 -22.28 -28.29
C GLU A 62 20.19 -21.50 -28.93
N SER A 63 20.37 -21.63 -30.25
CA SER A 63 21.37 -20.87 -31.01
C SER A 63 21.21 -19.34 -30.89
N CYS A 64 19.98 -18.85 -30.73
CA CYS A 64 19.71 -17.41 -30.56
C CYS A 64 20.18 -16.90 -29.19
N LEU A 65 20.36 -17.78 -28.21
CA LEU A 65 20.76 -17.44 -26.84
C LEU A 65 22.28 -17.56 -26.61
N ARG A 66 23.06 -18.05 -27.58
CA ARG A 66 24.50 -18.28 -27.40
C ARG A 66 25.34 -17.01 -27.33
N TYR A 67 24.91 -15.93 -27.99
CA TYR A 67 25.69 -14.71 -28.16
C TYR A 67 24.88 -13.44 -27.90
N ILE A 68 24.27 -13.36 -26.71
CA ILE A 68 23.41 -12.25 -26.31
C ILE A 68 24.27 -11.01 -26.03
N LYS A 69 23.84 -9.87 -26.58
CA LYS A 69 24.58 -8.59 -26.50
C LYS A 69 23.89 -7.51 -25.67
N ARG A 70 22.64 -7.75 -25.25
CA ARG A 70 21.81 -6.78 -24.53
C ARG A 70 21.43 -7.35 -23.16
N GLY A 71 21.75 -6.61 -22.10
CA GLY A 71 21.36 -6.92 -20.73
C GLY A 71 20.42 -5.85 -20.19
N VAL A 72 19.38 -6.27 -19.48
CA VAL A 72 18.44 -5.40 -18.76
C VAL A 72 18.80 -5.45 -17.28
N PHE A 73 19.13 -4.30 -16.70
CA PHE A 73 19.50 -4.19 -15.30
C PHE A 73 18.45 -3.39 -14.54
N SER A 74 17.96 -3.94 -13.42
CA SER A 74 17.09 -3.23 -12.48
C SER A 74 17.93 -2.59 -11.38
N VAL A 75 17.54 -1.37 -10.97
CA VAL A 75 18.17 -0.66 -9.86
C VAL A 75 17.09 -0.07 -8.97
N THR A 76 16.86 -0.71 -7.83
CA THR A 76 15.78 -0.37 -6.89
C THR A 76 16.03 0.96 -6.16
N ASN A 77 17.30 1.33 -5.94
CA ASN A 77 17.68 2.56 -5.24
C ASN A 77 18.74 3.36 -6.02
N PRO A 78 18.35 4.04 -7.11
CA PRO A 78 19.29 4.68 -8.00
C PRO A 78 19.98 5.91 -7.37
N HIS A 79 21.29 6.04 -7.59
CA HIS A 79 22.08 7.20 -7.18
C HIS A 79 23.42 7.29 -7.93
N THR A 80 24.09 8.45 -7.84
CA THR A 80 25.33 8.76 -8.59
C THR A 80 26.53 7.86 -8.31
N GLU A 81 26.53 7.13 -7.19
CA GLU A 81 27.62 6.22 -6.82
C GLU A 81 27.41 4.76 -7.26
N ILE A 82 26.48 4.52 -8.19
CA ILE A 82 26.33 3.21 -8.84
C ILE A 82 27.15 3.19 -10.13
N PHE A 83 28.03 2.19 -10.24
CA PHE A 83 28.94 2.03 -11.37
C PHE A 83 28.63 0.75 -12.13
N LEU A 84 28.61 0.86 -13.46
CA LEU A 84 28.69 -0.28 -14.36
C LEU A 84 30.17 -0.61 -14.57
N VAL A 85 30.59 -1.79 -14.14
CA VAL A 85 31.96 -2.29 -14.27
C VAL A 85 32.03 -3.32 -15.39
N ALA A 86 33.00 -3.13 -16.27
CA ALA A 86 33.37 -4.05 -17.33
C ALA A 86 34.67 -4.77 -16.97
N ARG A 87 34.64 -6.10 -16.86
CA ARG A 87 35.84 -6.94 -16.73
C ARG A 87 36.13 -7.63 -18.06
N VAL A 88 37.40 -7.64 -18.44
CA VAL A 88 37.89 -8.26 -19.67
C VAL A 88 38.78 -9.44 -19.29
N GLU A 89 38.45 -10.59 -19.85
CA GLU A 89 39.21 -11.84 -19.75
C GLU A 89 39.79 -12.21 -21.12
N LYS A 90 40.87 -13.00 -21.10
CA LYS A 90 41.41 -13.65 -22.30
C LYS A 90 41.75 -15.11 -22.02
N VAL A 91 42.13 -15.86 -23.04
CA VAL A 91 42.65 -17.23 -22.86
C VAL A 91 43.95 -17.18 -22.05
N LEU A 92 44.12 -18.14 -21.13
CA LEU A 92 45.29 -18.26 -20.26
C LEU A 92 46.60 -18.31 -21.08
N GLN A 93 47.45 -17.30 -20.90
CA GLN A 93 48.70 -17.15 -21.65
C GLN A 93 49.77 -16.38 -20.84
N GLY A 94 50.51 -17.05 -19.96
CA GLY A 94 51.57 -16.36 -19.21
C GLY A 94 51.04 -15.35 -18.18
N SER A 95 51.90 -14.44 -17.70
CA SER A 95 51.50 -13.41 -16.73
C SER A 95 50.68 -12.27 -17.39
N ILE A 96 49.83 -11.59 -16.59
CA ILE A 96 49.02 -10.46 -17.08
C ILE A 96 49.91 -9.37 -17.68
N ALA A 97 51.03 -9.03 -17.03
CA ALA A 97 51.95 -8.02 -17.52
C ALA A 97 52.55 -8.38 -18.90
N HIS A 98 52.96 -9.64 -19.09
CA HIS A 98 53.47 -10.13 -20.37
C HIS A 98 52.39 -10.16 -21.46
N CYS A 99 51.14 -10.49 -21.11
CA CYS A 99 50.01 -10.46 -22.03
C CYS A 99 49.65 -9.06 -22.53
N VAL A 100 49.82 -8.04 -21.70
CA VAL A 100 49.43 -6.67 -22.01
C VAL A 100 50.52 -5.91 -22.76
N GLU A 101 51.79 -6.30 -22.58
CA GLU A 101 52.96 -5.68 -23.19
C GLU A 101 52.86 -5.45 -24.73
N PRO A 102 52.37 -6.41 -25.55
CA PRO A 102 52.25 -6.21 -27.00
C PRO A 102 51.29 -5.08 -27.41
N TYR A 103 50.35 -4.71 -26.53
CA TYR A 103 49.35 -3.67 -26.77
C TYR A 103 49.80 -2.29 -26.29
N MET A 104 50.77 -2.23 -25.37
CA MET A 104 51.27 -0.97 -24.80
C MET A 104 52.53 -0.46 -25.51
N LYS A 105 53.28 -1.32 -26.20
CA LYS A 105 54.54 -0.94 -26.86
C LYS A 105 54.31 -0.37 -28.26
N ASN A 106 54.96 0.75 -28.57
CA ASN A 106 54.97 1.40 -29.89
C ASN A 106 55.85 0.65 -30.93
N SER A 107 55.61 -0.64 -31.11
CA SER A 107 56.26 -1.48 -32.14
C SER A 107 55.45 -1.49 -33.44
N ASP A 108 56.02 -1.96 -34.55
CA ASP A 108 55.32 -2.13 -35.84
C ASP A 108 54.03 -2.97 -35.64
N PRO A 109 52.83 -2.36 -35.73
CA PRO A 109 51.59 -3.00 -35.33
C PRO A 109 51.23 -4.21 -36.21
N GLY A 110 51.65 -4.23 -37.47
CA GLY A 110 51.37 -5.35 -38.39
C GLY A 110 52.14 -6.62 -38.00
N LYS A 111 53.44 -6.50 -37.73
CA LYS A 111 54.28 -7.62 -37.29
C LYS A 111 53.90 -8.12 -35.90
N THR A 112 53.60 -7.19 -34.98
CA THR A 112 53.16 -7.54 -33.63
C THR A 112 51.82 -8.26 -33.65
N ALA A 113 50.84 -7.79 -34.45
CA ALA A 113 49.55 -8.47 -34.61
C ALA A 113 49.68 -9.88 -35.19
N GLN A 114 50.52 -10.10 -36.20
CA GLN A 114 50.78 -11.43 -36.77
C GLN A 114 51.41 -12.38 -35.74
N LYS A 115 52.38 -11.89 -34.95
CA LYS A 115 53.01 -12.66 -33.89
C LYS A 115 52.00 -13.06 -32.81
N VAL A 116 51.20 -12.11 -32.34
CA VAL A 116 50.14 -12.36 -31.35
C VAL A 116 49.12 -13.36 -31.89
N HIS A 117 48.67 -13.21 -33.13
CA HIS A 117 47.72 -14.14 -33.76
C HIS A 117 48.25 -15.59 -33.83
N LYS A 118 49.52 -15.76 -34.23
CA LYS A 118 50.15 -17.09 -34.32
C LYS A 118 50.23 -17.76 -32.95
N VAL A 119 50.62 -17.01 -31.92
CA VAL A 119 50.69 -17.52 -30.55
C VAL A 119 49.28 -17.83 -30.02
N ALA A 120 48.31 -16.92 -30.26
CA ALA A 120 46.94 -17.11 -29.84
C ALA A 120 46.32 -18.39 -30.42
N LYS A 121 46.48 -18.65 -31.72
CA LYS A 121 46.02 -19.91 -32.35
C LYS A 121 46.58 -21.16 -31.66
N GLN A 122 47.88 -21.15 -31.37
CA GLN A 122 48.54 -22.29 -30.72
C GLN A 122 48.10 -22.47 -29.26
N VAL A 123 47.82 -21.37 -28.55
CA VAL A 123 47.37 -21.41 -27.16
C VAL A 123 45.90 -21.81 -27.08
N CYS A 124 45.03 -21.25 -27.94
CA CYS A 124 43.60 -21.52 -27.91
C CYS A 124 43.29 -22.99 -28.22
N SER A 125 44.04 -23.64 -29.12
CA SER A 125 43.87 -25.08 -29.40
C SER A 125 44.24 -26.01 -28.25
N ARG A 126 44.89 -25.50 -27.18
CA ARG A 126 45.33 -26.30 -26.03
C ARG A 126 44.70 -25.87 -24.72
N LEU A 127 44.54 -24.56 -24.52
CA LEU A 127 44.08 -23.92 -23.29
C LEU A 127 42.77 -23.15 -23.49
N GLY A 128 42.06 -23.35 -24.60
CA GLY A 128 40.90 -22.56 -25.01
C GLY A 128 39.76 -22.48 -24.00
N GLN A 129 39.63 -23.47 -23.10
CA GLN A 129 38.66 -23.47 -22.02
C GLN A 129 39.06 -22.60 -20.80
N TYR A 130 40.36 -22.33 -20.62
CA TYR A 130 40.88 -21.60 -19.47
C TYR A 130 40.96 -20.11 -19.74
N ARG A 131 40.31 -19.33 -18.88
CA ARG A 131 40.33 -17.87 -18.91
C ARG A 131 41.32 -17.33 -17.89
N MET A 132 41.85 -16.14 -18.14
CA MET A 132 42.64 -15.36 -17.19
C MET A 132 42.18 -13.89 -17.21
N PRO A 133 42.32 -13.16 -16.09
CA PRO A 133 42.00 -11.74 -16.05
C PRO A 133 42.95 -10.92 -16.94
N PHE A 134 42.44 -9.88 -17.60
CA PHE A 134 43.22 -9.02 -18.50
C PHE A 134 43.14 -7.54 -18.12
N GLY A 135 41.93 -7.00 -18.00
CA GLY A 135 41.72 -5.59 -17.70
C GLY A 135 40.30 -5.28 -17.22
N TRP A 136 40.07 -4.04 -16.81
CA TRP A 136 38.76 -3.58 -16.37
C TRP A 136 38.54 -2.11 -16.72
N ALA A 137 37.27 -1.71 -16.85
CA ALA A 137 36.84 -0.34 -17.04
C ALA A 137 35.54 -0.10 -16.27
N ALA A 138 35.22 1.16 -15.95
CA ALA A 138 34.00 1.49 -15.23
C ALA A 138 33.38 2.80 -15.72
N ARG A 139 32.07 2.95 -15.48
CA ARG A 139 31.29 4.16 -15.79
C ARG A 139 30.19 4.36 -14.74
N PRO A 140 29.99 5.58 -14.20
CA PRO A 140 28.80 5.92 -13.41
C PRO A 140 27.51 5.77 -14.23
N VAL A 141 26.45 5.24 -13.63
CA VAL A 141 25.18 5.01 -14.34
C VAL A 141 24.24 6.22 -14.27
N PHE A 142 24.21 6.93 -13.15
CA PHE A 142 23.24 8.01 -12.90
C PHE A 142 23.93 9.38 -12.71
N LYS A 143 23.31 10.44 -13.22
CA LYS A 143 23.79 11.84 -13.11
C LYS A 143 23.42 12.48 -11.77
N ASP A 144 22.32 12.04 -11.13
CA ASP A 144 21.80 12.59 -9.89
C ASP A 144 21.26 11.53 -8.92
N SER A 145 20.81 11.96 -7.74
CA SER A 145 20.19 11.11 -6.71
C SER A 145 18.71 10.84 -6.94
N GLN A 146 18.11 11.39 -7.99
CA GLN A 146 16.73 11.08 -8.41
C GLN A 146 16.70 9.90 -9.39
N GLY A 147 17.86 9.41 -9.81
CA GLY A 147 18.01 8.28 -10.71
C GLY A 147 17.94 8.65 -12.19
N THR A 148 18.23 9.91 -12.55
CA THR A 148 18.35 10.30 -13.96
C THR A 148 19.56 9.60 -14.60
N LEU A 149 19.32 8.86 -15.68
CA LEU A 149 20.36 8.11 -16.39
C LEU A 149 21.40 9.04 -17.03
N ASP A 150 22.68 8.68 -16.90
CA ASP A 150 23.74 9.32 -17.66
C ASP A 150 23.86 8.70 -19.05
N ALA A 151 23.14 9.22 -20.06
CA ALA A 151 23.23 8.71 -21.44
C ALA A 151 24.58 9.01 -22.12
N ASP A 152 25.20 10.16 -21.82
CA ASP A 152 26.40 10.68 -22.51
C ASP A 152 27.72 10.27 -21.86
N GLY A 153 27.66 9.67 -20.68
CA GLY A 153 28.82 9.15 -19.96
C GLY A 153 29.72 8.28 -20.83
N LYS A 154 31.02 8.29 -20.53
CA LYS A 154 32.01 7.43 -21.20
C LYS A 154 32.60 6.48 -20.17
N PHE A 155 32.92 5.27 -20.63
CA PHE A 155 33.75 4.38 -19.83
C PHE A 155 35.11 5.02 -19.58
N SER A 156 35.69 4.71 -18.42
CA SER A 156 37.11 4.94 -18.18
C SER A 156 37.95 4.27 -19.26
N PRO A 157 39.23 4.69 -19.44
CA PRO A 157 40.20 3.88 -20.16
C PRO A 157 40.22 2.44 -19.61
N LEU A 158 40.59 1.49 -20.46
CA LEU A 158 40.78 0.11 -20.03
C LEU A 158 42.04 0.03 -19.17
N TYR A 159 41.89 -0.27 -17.89
CA TYR A 159 43.00 -0.42 -16.96
C TYR A 159 43.48 -1.87 -16.92
N LYS A 160 44.79 -2.06 -16.84
CA LYS A 160 45.39 -3.37 -16.62
C LYS A 160 44.92 -3.95 -15.28
N GLN A 161 44.48 -5.21 -15.28
CA GLN A 161 44.14 -5.92 -14.06
C GLN A 161 45.41 -6.26 -13.25
N ASP A 162 45.37 -6.00 -11.94
CA ASP A 162 46.40 -6.45 -11.01
C ASP A 162 46.07 -7.87 -10.54
N SER A 163 47.05 -8.78 -10.62
CA SER A 163 46.89 -10.17 -10.19
C SER A 163 46.68 -10.33 -8.68
N GLY A 164 47.05 -9.33 -7.88
CA GLY A 164 46.85 -9.32 -6.43
C GLY A 164 45.64 -8.52 -5.93
N LYS A 165 44.76 -8.04 -6.84
CA LYS A 165 43.58 -7.23 -6.50
C LYS A 165 42.36 -7.63 -7.33
N LEU A 166 41.85 -8.84 -7.10
CA LEU A 166 40.77 -9.42 -7.92
C LEU A 166 39.42 -9.40 -7.22
N SER A 167 39.40 -9.42 -5.89
CA SER A 167 38.17 -9.50 -5.11
C SER A 167 37.19 -8.36 -5.41
N ASN A 168 35.90 -8.58 -5.12
CA ASN A 168 34.90 -7.52 -5.23
C ASN A 168 35.19 -6.34 -4.29
N GLU A 169 35.80 -6.60 -3.13
CA GLU A 169 36.25 -5.55 -2.20
C GLU A 169 37.37 -4.71 -2.81
N ASP A 170 38.32 -5.33 -3.52
CA ASP A 170 39.38 -4.59 -4.20
C ASP A 170 38.84 -3.81 -5.39
N MET A 171 37.86 -4.34 -6.11
CA MET A 171 37.16 -3.59 -7.16
C MET A 171 36.48 -2.34 -6.60
N LEU A 172 35.79 -2.44 -5.45
CA LEU A 172 35.19 -1.28 -4.77
C LEU A 172 36.23 -0.24 -4.35
N LYS A 173 37.40 -0.68 -3.84
CA LYS A 173 38.53 0.22 -3.55
C LYS A 173 39.05 0.91 -4.81
N LEU A 174 39.19 0.18 -5.91
CA LEU A 174 39.62 0.73 -7.21
C LEU A 174 38.61 1.77 -7.75
N LEU A 175 37.30 1.54 -7.57
CA LEU A 175 36.25 2.52 -7.91
C LEU A 175 36.30 3.76 -7.03
N ALA A 176 36.61 3.62 -5.74
CA ALA A 176 36.80 4.77 -4.84
C ALA A 176 38.03 5.62 -5.24
N GLU A 177 39.12 4.97 -5.65
CA GLU A 177 40.32 5.63 -6.20
C GLU A 177 40.04 6.32 -7.53
N TYR A 178 39.20 5.72 -8.39
CA TYR A 178 38.76 6.30 -9.67
C TYR A 178 38.07 7.67 -9.49
N LYS A 179 37.27 7.87 -8.43
CA LYS A 179 36.67 9.19 -8.14
C LYS A 179 37.70 10.28 -7.78
N LYS A 180 38.97 9.93 -7.53
CA LYS A 180 40.05 10.84 -7.15
C LYS A 180 41.22 10.74 -8.15
N PRO A 181 41.07 11.28 -9.38
CA PRO A 181 42.00 11.07 -10.49
C PRO A 181 43.43 11.55 -10.21
N GLU A 182 43.62 12.52 -9.31
CA GLU A 182 44.94 13.04 -8.92
C GLU A 182 45.85 12.02 -8.22
N LYS A 183 45.30 10.88 -7.76
CA LYS A 183 46.03 9.86 -6.98
C LYS A 183 46.21 8.52 -7.72
N THR A 184 45.60 8.34 -8.89
CA THR A 184 45.47 7.03 -9.53
C THR A 184 46.70 6.70 -10.41
N LYS A 185 47.48 5.68 -10.03
CA LYS A 185 48.65 5.18 -10.79
C LYS A 185 48.32 3.92 -11.62
N LEU A 186 47.14 3.87 -12.25
CA LEU A 186 46.70 2.70 -13.01
C LEU A 186 47.31 2.69 -14.43
N GLN A 187 47.80 1.54 -14.88
CA GLN A 187 48.32 1.38 -16.23
C GLN A 187 47.19 1.23 -17.24
N VAL A 188 47.19 2.09 -18.26
CA VAL A 188 46.15 2.11 -19.32
C VAL A 188 46.56 1.21 -20.47
N ILE A 189 45.64 0.33 -20.88
CA ILE A 189 45.71 -0.46 -22.10
C ILE A 189 45.00 0.32 -23.20
N PRO A 190 45.65 0.63 -24.35
CA PRO A 190 45.00 1.28 -25.47
C PRO A 190 43.85 0.43 -26.02
N ALA A 191 42.62 0.79 -25.69
CA ALA A 191 41.40 0.10 -26.13
C ALA A 191 40.20 1.06 -26.10
N GLN A 192 39.19 0.76 -26.91
CA GLN A 192 37.92 1.48 -26.93
C GLN A 192 36.77 0.51 -26.63
N LEU A 193 36.03 0.79 -25.56
CA LEU A 193 34.83 0.05 -25.17
C LEU A 193 33.59 0.92 -25.44
N ASN A 194 32.74 0.48 -26.37
CA ASN A 194 31.51 1.18 -26.75
C ASN A 194 30.29 0.43 -26.21
N ILE A 195 29.72 0.91 -25.11
CA ILE A 195 28.49 0.37 -24.51
C ILE A 195 27.46 1.50 -24.46
N ILE A 196 26.27 1.21 -24.97
CA ILE A 196 25.14 2.14 -25.01
C ILE A 196 24.19 1.77 -23.87
N ILE A 197 23.92 2.72 -22.98
CA ILE A 197 22.98 2.58 -21.86
C ILE A 197 21.76 3.44 -22.18
N LYS A 198 20.56 2.88 -22.03
CA LYS A 198 19.28 3.54 -22.31
C LYS A 198 18.25 3.14 -21.27
N ASP A 199 17.28 4.01 -21.06
CA ASP A 199 16.06 3.66 -20.31
C ASP A 199 15.23 2.65 -21.10
N ILE A 200 14.59 1.73 -20.38
CA ILE A 200 13.75 0.69 -20.97
C ILE A 200 12.33 1.22 -21.08
N PRO A 201 11.73 1.25 -22.29
CA PRO A 201 10.35 1.69 -22.46
C PRO A 201 9.36 0.61 -22.00
N LEU A 202 8.14 1.01 -21.65
CA LEU A 202 7.11 0.11 -21.11
C LEU A 202 6.68 -0.99 -22.09
N ASP A 203 6.87 -0.78 -23.39
CA ASP A 203 6.54 -1.67 -24.50
C ASP A 203 7.75 -2.48 -25.00
N PHE A 204 8.83 -2.57 -24.21
CA PHE A 204 10.01 -3.36 -24.58
C PHE A 204 9.68 -4.84 -24.80
N THR A 205 9.98 -5.35 -26.00
CA THR A 205 9.74 -6.74 -26.41
C THR A 205 11.05 -7.54 -26.51
N ASN A 206 10.95 -8.85 -26.75
CA ASN A 206 12.09 -9.74 -27.03
C ASN A 206 13.10 -9.85 -25.87
N CYS A 207 12.58 -9.78 -24.64
CA CYS A 207 13.34 -9.94 -23.41
C CYS A 207 13.12 -11.33 -22.79
N PHE A 208 14.19 -11.92 -22.24
CA PHE A 208 14.13 -13.11 -21.40
C PHE A 208 14.37 -12.73 -19.94
N THR A 209 13.75 -13.46 -19.02
CA THR A 209 14.10 -13.37 -17.60
C THR A 209 15.51 -13.89 -17.35
N ALA A 210 16.04 -13.67 -16.14
CA ALA A 210 17.33 -14.22 -15.71
C ALA A 210 17.42 -15.77 -15.76
N SER A 211 16.28 -16.47 -15.85
CA SER A 211 16.20 -17.93 -16.01
C SER A 211 16.01 -18.37 -17.48
N TYR A 212 16.23 -17.46 -18.44
CA TYR A 212 15.97 -17.69 -19.87
C TYR A 212 14.52 -18.09 -20.19
N ILE A 213 13.54 -17.53 -19.45
CA ILE A 213 12.12 -17.66 -19.77
C ILE A 213 11.69 -16.43 -20.59
N PRO A 214 11.09 -16.59 -21.78
CA PRO A 214 10.71 -15.45 -22.62
C PRO A 214 9.55 -14.65 -21.99
N ILE A 215 9.72 -13.34 -21.90
CA ILE A 215 8.69 -12.40 -21.41
C ILE A 215 7.71 -12.12 -22.54
N LYS A 216 6.41 -12.18 -22.25
CA LYS A 216 5.35 -11.97 -23.25
C LYS A 216 4.95 -10.49 -23.33
N PRO A 217 4.71 -9.91 -24.52
CA PRO A 217 4.75 -10.55 -25.84
C PRO A 217 6.19 -10.76 -26.36
N PHE A 218 6.42 -11.91 -27.00
CA PHE A 218 7.73 -12.28 -27.57
C PHE A 218 7.57 -12.53 -29.08
N GLU A 219 8.34 -11.81 -29.90
CA GLU A 219 8.25 -11.90 -31.36
C GLU A 219 9.14 -13.04 -31.87
N LYS A 220 8.59 -13.91 -32.72
CA LYS A 220 9.35 -15.02 -33.29
C LYS A 220 10.29 -14.50 -34.38
N GLY A 221 11.59 -14.72 -34.21
CA GLY A 221 12.62 -14.42 -35.23
C GLY A 221 13.35 -13.09 -35.08
N SER A 222 13.18 -12.38 -33.95
CA SER A 222 13.97 -11.18 -33.65
C SER A 222 15.42 -11.54 -33.32
N GLU A 223 16.38 -10.87 -33.94
CA GLU A 223 17.82 -11.02 -33.64
C GLU A 223 18.25 -10.22 -32.39
N ASP A 224 17.38 -9.31 -31.93
CA ASP A 224 17.66 -8.29 -30.95
C ASP A 224 17.23 -8.70 -29.53
N ILE A 225 17.73 -9.85 -29.09
CA ILE A 225 17.37 -10.46 -27.81
C ILE A 225 18.07 -9.75 -26.65
N ALA A 226 17.31 -9.46 -25.59
CA ALA A 226 17.82 -9.00 -24.30
C ALA A 226 17.53 -10.00 -23.18
N VAL A 227 18.35 -9.98 -22.13
CA VAL A 227 18.17 -10.80 -20.92
C VAL A 227 18.17 -9.91 -19.69
N GLU A 228 17.21 -10.12 -18.80
CA GLU A 228 17.20 -9.55 -17.46
C GLU A 228 18.35 -10.12 -16.63
N VAL A 229 19.12 -9.21 -16.04
CA VAL A 229 20.19 -9.51 -15.10
C VAL A 229 19.62 -9.40 -13.70
N GLU A 230 19.83 -10.44 -12.90
CA GLU A 230 19.32 -10.50 -11.53
C GLU A 230 19.89 -9.35 -10.67
N GLU A 231 19.01 -8.62 -9.98
CA GLU A 231 19.40 -7.57 -9.05
C GLU A 231 19.66 -8.18 -7.68
N LEU A 232 20.86 -7.97 -7.15
CA LEU A 232 21.26 -8.39 -5.81
C LEU A 232 20.96 -7.23 -4.86
N VAL A 233 19.69 -7.13 -4.45
CA VAL A 233 19.19 -6.03 -3.63
C VAL A 233 19.86 -6.02 -2.26
N PRO A 234 20.32 -4.87 -1.74
CA PRO A 234 20.83 -4.75 -0.37
C PRO A 234 19.81 -5.25 0.66
N GLU A 235 20.28 -5.81 1.77
CA GLU A 235 19.48 -6.31 2.90
C GLU A 235 18.75 -5.16 3.64
N VAL A 236 17.80 -4.50 2.99
CA VAL A 236 17.01 -3.38 3.50
C VAL A 236 15.54 -3.63 3.14
N ALA A 237 14.71 -3.77 4.16
CA ALA A 237 13.30 -4.18 4.05
C ALA A 237 12.50 -3.36 3.02
N LYS A 238 12.70 -2.03 3.00
CA LYS A 238 12.02 -1.10 2.09
C LYS A 238 12.24 -1.39 0.60
N TYR A 239 13.37 -2.01 0.25
CA TYR A 239 13.71 -2.35 -1.14
C TYR A 239 13.32 -3.79 -1.49
N CYS A 240 12.88 -4.59 -0.52
CA CYS A 240 12.36 -5.91 -0.78
C CYS A 240 10.98 -5.84 -1.44
N TYR A 241 10.72 -6.79 -2.31
CA TYR A 241 9.41 -6.99 -2.93
C TYR A 241 8.99 -8.46 -2.80
N PRO A 242 7.67 -8.73 -2.73
CA PRO A 242 7.16 -10.09 -2.74
C PRO A 242 7.59 -10.87 -3.98
N TYR A 243 7.94 -12.14 -3.79
CA TYR A 243 8.16 -13.06 -4.90
C TYR A 243 6.85 -13.30 -5.65
N THR A 244 6.82 -12.86 -6.91
CA THR A 244 5.70 -13.00 -7.84
C THR A 244 6.01 -13.93 -9.01
N VAL A 245 7.27 -14.30 -9.20
CA VAL A 245 7.78 -15.16 -10.26
C VAL A 245 8.68 -16.22 -9.64
N TYR A 246 8.64 -17.43 -10.18
CA TYR A 246 9.49 -18.54 -9.75
C TYR A 246 10.97 -18.23 -9.98
N LYS A 247 11.80 -18.43 -8.94
CA LYS A 247 13.26 -18.39 -9.02
C LYS A 247 13.84 -19.48 -8.12
N ASN A 248 14.88 -20.18 -8.58
CA ASN A 248 15.57 -21.18 -7.77
C ASN A 248 17.03 -21.29 -8.20
N HIS A 249 17.82 -20.26 -7.88
CA HIS A 249 19.21 -20.13 -8.28
C HIS A 249 20.16 -20.20 -7.08
N LEU A 250 21.29 -20.86 -7.29
CA LEU A 250 22.42 -20.83 -6.37
C LEU A 250 23.59 -20.13 -7.06
N TYR A 251 24.11 -19.07 -6.45
CA TYR A 251 25.32 -18.40 -6.87
C TYR A 251 26.48 -18.87 -6.01
N VAL A 252 27.51 -19.43 -6.66
CA VAL A 252 28.71 -19.95 -6.02
C VAL A 252 29.89 -19.07 -6.43
N TYR A 253 30.60 -18.56 -5.42
CA TYR A 253 31.77 -17.71 -5.60
C TYR A 253 32.99 -18.42 -5.01
N PRO A 254 33.85 -19.05 -5.84
CA PRO A 254 35.22 -19.34 -5.44
C PRO A 254 35.88 -18.01 -5.07
N LEU A 255 36.53 -17.92 -3.89
CA LEU A 255 37.15 -16.67 -3.45
C LEU A 255 38.66 -16.77 -3.42
N HIS A 256 39.19 -17.81 -2.77
CA HIS A 256 40.63 -17.92 -2.58
C HIS A 256 41.07 -19.35 -2.26
N LEU A 257 42.24 -19.75 -2.74
CA LEU A 257 42.90 -21.01 -2.39
C LEU A 257 44.30 -20.72 -1.86
N LYS A 258 44.68 -21.29 -0.71
CA LYS A 258 45.99 -21.08 -0.06
C LYS A 258 46.92 -22.29 -0.26
N TYR A 259 47.74 -22.28 -1.30
CA TYR A 259 48.61 -23.41 -1.67
C TYR A 259 50.12 -23.10 -1.59
N GLU A 260 50.51 -21.92 -1.11
CA GLU A 260 51.92 -21.54 -0.91
C GLU A 260 52.70 -22.46 0.04
N ASN A 261 52.08 -22.90 1.15
CA ASN A 261 52.79 -23.59 2.23
C ASN A 261 52.62 -25.12 2.23
N GLN A 262 51.80 -25.67 1.33
CA GLN A 262 51.57 -27.11 1.28
C GLN A 262 52.71 -27.84 0.53
N LYS A 263 53.04 -29.06 0.98
CA LYS A 263 54.16 -29.86 0.44
C LYS A 263 53.73 -30.99 -0.50
N VAL A 264 52.44 -31.29 -0.59
CA VAL A 264 51.89 -32.44 -1.34
C VAL A 264 52.00 -32.21 -2.85
N PHE A 265 51.72 -30.99 -3.30
CA PHE A 265 51.69 -30.57 -4.70
C PHE A 265 52.63 -29.38 -4.93
N ALA A 266 53.93 -29.56 -4.67
CA ALA A 266 54.92 -28.46 -4.70
C ALA A 266 55.03 -27.70 -6.04
N LYS A 267 54.57 -28.30 -7.15
CA LYS A 267 54.60 -27.69 -8.50
C LYS A 267 53.33 -26.91 -8.86
N ALA A 268 52.26 -26.97 -8.05
CA ALA A 268 50.98 -26.35 -8.37
C ALA A 268 51.06 -24.82 -8.26
N ARG A 269 50.98 -24.12 -9.40
CA ARG A 269 51.13 -22.65 -9.48
C ARG A 269 50.30 -21.96 -10.57
N ASN A 270 49.52 -22.73 -11.33
CA ASN A 270 48.57 -22.25 -12.33
C ASN A 270 47.28 -23.02 -12.05
N ILE A 271 46.55 -22.61 -11.02
CA ILE A 271 45.50 -23.46 -10.44
C ILE A 271 44.15 -23.06 -11.02
N ALA A 272 43.50 -24.01 -11.70
CA ALA A 272 42.11 -23.91 -12.12
C ALA A 272 41.20 -24.60 -11.11
N VAL A 273 40.04 -23.99 -10.84
CA VAL A 273 38.99 -24.57 -10.00
C VAL A 273 37.85 -24.98 -10.91
N CYS A 274 37.59 -26.28 -10.99
CA CYS A 274 36.42 -26.84 -11.66
C CYS A 274 35.32 -27.07 -10.62
N VAL A 275 34.15 -26.48 -10.84
CA VAL A 275 32.98 -26.58 -9.97
C VAL A 275 31.94 -27.46 -10.64
N GLU A 276 31.46 -28.46 -9.91
CA GLU A 276 30.42 -29.40 -10.33
C GLU A 276 29.30 -29.43 -9.29
N PHE A 277 28.06 -29.66 -9.75
CA PHE A 277 26.92 -29.94 -8.90
C PHE A 277 26.53 -31.41 -9.03
N ARG A 278 26.43 -32.14 -7.92
CA ARG A 278 26.17 -33.58 -7.90
C ARG A 278 25.04 -33.92 -6.92
N ASP A 279 24.31 -34.99 -7.21
CA ASP A 279 23.25 -35.57 -6.39
C ASP A 279 23.67 -36.89 -5.70
N SER A 280 24.85 -37.42 -6.00
CA SER A 280 25.41 -38.63 -5.37
C SER A 280 26.94 -38.55 -5.25
N ASP A 281 27.50 -39.21 -4.24
CA ASP A 281 28.94 -39.37 -3.97
C ASP A 281 29.46 -40.79 -4.25
N GLU A 282 28.66 -41.57 -5.00
CA GLU A 282 29.05 -42.87 -5.55
C GLU A 282 30.10 -42.69 -6.67
N ALA A 283 30.94 -43.70 -6.90
CA ALA A 283 32.11 -43.58 -7.78
C ALA A 283 31.76 -43.31 -9.26
N ASP A 284 30.56 -43.72 -9.70
CA ASP A 284 30.01 -43.53 -11.04
C ASP A 284 29.06 -42.32 -11.15
N ALA A 285 28.86 -41.58 -10.05
CA ALA A 285 28.00 -40.40 -10.02
C ALA A 285 28.49 -39.33 -11.02
N ARG A 286 27.57 -38.87 -11.86
CA ARG A 286 27.84 -37.84 -12.87
C ARG A 286 27.38 -36.47 -12.39
N PRO A 287 28.09 -35.39 -12.77
CA PRO A 287 27.62 -34.03 -12.50
C PRO A 287 26.31 -33.73 -13.24
N LEU A 288 25.42 -32.99 -12.58
CA LEU A 288 24.15 -32.53 -13.14
C LEU A 288 24.38 -31.38 -14.12
N LYS A 289 23.66 -31.40 -15.24
CA LYS A 289 23.71 -30.34 -16.26
C LYS A 289 22.80 -29.17 -15.89
N CYS A 290 23.22 -28.38 -14.91
CA CYS A 290 22.41 -27.30 -14.33
C CYS A 290 23.19 -26.00 -14.05
N ILE A 291 24.44 -25.91 -14.48
CA ILE A 291 25.25 -24.69 -14.33
C ILE A 291 25.03 -23.81 -15.56
N TYR A 292 24.74 -22.52 -15.40
CA TYR A 292 24.60 -21.62 -16.55
C TYR A 292 25.96 -21.44 -17.24
N GLY A 293 26.01 -21.79 -18.53
CA GLY A 293 27.22 -21.76 -19.34
C GLY A 293 27.63 -20.35 -19.74
N LYS A 294 28.93 -20.17 -20.05
CA LYS A 294 29.45 -18.93 -20.66
C LYS A 294 29.00 -18.82 -22.13
N PRO A 295 28.87 -17.60 -22.70
CA PRO A 295 28.48 -17.40 -24.09
C PRO A 295 29.31 -18.21 -25.09
N GLY A 296 28.67 -18.66 -26.17
CA GLY A 296 29.26 -19.52 -27.20
C GLY A 296 29.21 -21.02 -26.90
N GLY A 297 28.95 -21.43 -25.66
CA GLY A 297 28.73 -22.82 -25.26
C GLY A 297 27.25 -23.23 -25.19
N PRO A 298 26.96 -24.44 -24.68
CA PRO A 298 25.60 -24.83 -24.26
C PRO A 298 25.04 -23.89 -23.18
N LEU A 299 23.73 -23.67 -23.17
CA LEU A 299 23.08 -22.80 -22.17
C LEU A 299 23.31 -23.29 -20.73
N LEU A 300 23.22 -24.62 -20.54
CA LEU A 300 23.52 -25.30 -19.29
C LEU A 300 24.68 -26.27 -19.48
N THR A 301 25.63 -26.28 -18.55
CA THR A 301 26.81 -27.14 -18.52
C THR A 301 26.82 -27.99 -17.23
N THR A 302 27.64 -29.04 -17.23
CA THR A 302 27.84 -29.91 -16.06
C THR A 302 28.92 -29.40 -15.11
N ASN A 303 29.81 -28.54 -15.62
CA ASN A 303 30.89 -27.94 -14.85
C ASN A 303 31.12 -26.48 -15.26
N ALA A 304 31.85 -25.75 -14.42
CA ALA A 304 32.35 -24.41 -14.71
C ALA A 304 33.76 -24.22 -14.16
N TYR A 305 34.57 -23.41 -14.86
CA TYR A 305 35.93 -23.09 -14.46
C TYR A 305 36.05 -21.62 -14.05
N ALA A 306 36.73 -21.39 -12.92
CA ALA A 306 37.16 -20.05 -12.50
C ALA A 306 38.40 -19.58 -13.26
N ALA A 307 38.64 -18.28 -13.29
CA ALA A 307 39.80 -17.67 -13.93
C ALA A 307 41.13 -18.14 -13.31
N VAL A 308 42.14 -18.36 -14.14
CA VAL A 308 43.45 -18.89 -13.73
C VAL A 308 44.49 -17.79 -13.66
N LEU A 309 45.21 -17.71 -12.53
CA LEU A 309 46.36 -16.83 -12.37
C LEU A 309 47.66 -17.58 -12.64
N HIS A 310 48.51 -16.98 -13.47
CA HIS A 310 49.77 -17.57 -13.87
C HIS A 310 50.85 -17.44 -12.79
N HIS A 311 51.50 -18.55 -12.46
CA HIS A 311 52.56 -18.67 -11.46
C HIS A 311 52.14 -18.17 -10.07
N ASN A 312 50.86 -18.30 -9.73
CA ASN A 312 50.32 -17.99 -8.41
C ASN A 312 49.95 -19.29 -7.66
N GLN A 313 50.58 -19.48 -6.51
CA GLN A 313 50.30 -20.61 -5.61
C GLN A 313 49.14 -20.32 -4.66
N SER A 314 48.72 -19.07 -4.47
CA SER A 314 47.51 -18.74 -3.71
C SER A 314 46.57 -17.83 -4.51
N PRO A 315 45.88 -18.37 -5.54
CA PRO A 315 45.03 -17.55 -6.40
C PRO A 315 43.82 -17.00 -5.66
N GLU A 316 43.47 -15.76 -5.99
CA GLU A 316 42.17 -15.15 -5.71
C GLU A 316 41.28 -15.22 -6.96
N PHE A 317 39.99 -15.39 -6.75
CA PHE A 317 38.99 -15.52 -7.81
C PHE A 317 37.88 -14.49 -7.62
N TYR A 318 37.26 -14.10 -8.72
CA TYR A 318 36.09 -13.22 -8.72
C TYR A 318 34.88 -13.82 -9.41
N ASP A 319 35.02 -15.04 -9.95
CA ASP A 319 34.00 -15.69 -10.77
C ASP A 319 32.71 -15.92 -9.99
N GLU A 320 31.59 -15.63 -10.65
CA GLU A 320 30.25 -15.95 -10.20
C GLU A 320 29.72 -17.13 -11.01
N ILE A 321 29.45 -18.24 -10.34
CA ILE A 321 28.92 -19.44 -10.98
C ILE A 321 27.45 -19.57 -10.59
N LYS A 322 26.56 -19.32 -11.56
CA LYS A 322 25.12 -19.44 -11.39
C LYS A 322 24.69 -20.88 -11.67
N ILE A 323 23.93 -21.48 -10.76
CA ILE A 323 23.42 -22.85 -10.85
C ILE A 323 21.91 -22.84 -10.72
N GLU A 324 21.21 -23.50 -11.63
CA GLU A 324 19.78 -23.79 -11.52
C GLU A 324 19.58 -24.97 -10.56
N LEU A 325 18.87 -24.75 -9.46
CA LEU A 325 18.64 -25.80 -8.46
C LEU A 325 17.43 -26.67 -8.83
N PRO A 326 17.53 -28.01 -8.58
CA PRO A 326 16.36 -28.88 -8.59
C PRO A 326 15.28 -28.39 -7.62
N ILE A 327 14.01 -28.65 -7.97
CA ILE A 327 12.86 -28.32 -7.13
C ILE A 327 12.93 -29.07 -5.78
N HIS A 328 13.39 -30.32 -5.80
CA HIS A 328 13.50 -31.18 -4.62
C HIS A 328 14.97 -31.52 -4.33
N LEU A 329 15.52 -30.84 -3.32
CA LEU A 329 16.85 -31.13 -2.80
C LEU A 329 16.80 -32.21 -1.72
N HIS A 330 17.90 -32.94 -1.58
CA HIS A 330 18.10 -33.99 -0.58
C HIS A 330 19.55 -34.01 -0.08
N GLN A 331 19.84 -34.75 0.98
CA GLN A 331 21.13 -34.66 1.70
C GLN A 331 22.37 -34.99 0.84
N LYS A 332 22.23 -35.84 -0.18
CA LYS A 332 23.33 -36.14 -1.11
C LYS A 332 23.65 -35.02 -2.13
N HIS A 333 22.81 -33.98 -2.26
CA HIS A 333 23.10 -32.85 -3.15
C HIS A 333 24.24 -31.99 -2.59
N HIS A 334 25.27 -31.76 -3.40
CA HIS A 334 26.46 -31.04 -2.97
C HIS A 334 27.22 -30.40 -4.14
N LEU A 335 28.13 -29.48 -3.80
CA LEU A 335 29.11 -28.91 -4.72
C LEU A 335 30.41 -29.71 -4.60
N LEU A 336 30.97 -30.12 -5.73
CA LEU A 336 32.30 -30.70 -5.81
C LEU A 336 33.24 -29.70 -6.51
N PHE A 337 34.39 -29.47 -5.88
CA PHE A 337 35.46 -28.62 -6.38
C PHE A 337 36.66 -29.49 -6.69
N THR A 338 37.12 -29.47 -7.94
CA THR A 338 38.34 -30.16 -8.36
C THR A 338 39.39 -29.13 -8.75
N PHE A 339 40.58 -29.24 -8.17
CA PHE A 339 41.69 -28.35 -8.44
C PHE A 339 42.62 -28.98 -9.47
N TYR A 340 42.96 -28.22 -10.51
CA TYR A 340 43.89 -28.63 -11.55
C TYR A 340 45.07 -27.67 -11.64
N HIS A 341 46.29 -28.20 -11.76
CA HIS A 341 47.41 -27.44 -12.27
C HIS A 341 47.41 -27.48 -13.79
N VAL A 342 47.36 -26.30 -14.41
CA VAL A 342 47.38 -26.13 -15.86
C VAL A 342 48.79 -25.85 -16.35
N SER A 343 49.32 -26.70 -17.22
CA SER A 343 50.64 -26.49 -17.83
C SER A 343 50.56 -25.44 -18.94
N CYS A 344 51.26 -24.32 -18.76
CA CYS A 344 51.30 -23.20 -19.71
C CYS A 344 52.50 -23.26 -20.69
N GLU A 345 53.38 -24.25 -20.56
CA GLU A 345 54.61 -24.32 -21.38
C GLU A 345 54.29 -24.71 -22.83
N ILE A 346 54.76 -23.95 -23.81
CA ILE A 346 54.54 -24.22 -25.24
C ILE A 346 55.83 -24.85 -25.79
N ASN A 347 55.83 -26.18 -25.95
CA ASN A 347 57.01 -26.90 -26.40
C ASN A 347 57.30 -26.61 -27.88
N THR A 348 58.32 -25.80 -28.15
CA THR A 348 58.71 -25.36 -29.51
C THR A 348 59.67 -26.32 -30.21
N LYS A 349 60.13 -27.38 -29.53
CA LYS A 349 61.02 -28.42 -30.09
C LYS A 349 60.24 -29.72 -30.29
N ALA A 350 59.77 -29.94 -31.51
CA ALA A 350 59.11 -31.18 -31.90
C ALA A 350 60.09 -32.36 -31.84
N THR A 351 60.00 -33.17 -30.78
CA THR A 351 60.54 -34.53 -30.74
C THR A 351 59.58 -35.45 -29.99
N SER A 352 58.88 -36.29 -30.77
CA SER A 352 58.22 -37.58 -30.45
C SER A 352 57.18 -37.72 -29.31
N LYS A 353 55.91 -37.94 -29.74
CA LYS A 353 54.99 -39.04 -29.33
C LYS A 353 54.57 -39.23 -27.85
N LYS A 354 54.50 -38.17 -27.03
CA LYS A 354 53.59 -38.15 -25.87
C LYS A 354 52.76 -36.88 -25.90
N GLN A 355 51.45 -37.02 -25.97
CA GLN A 355 50.53 -35.90 -25.79
C GLN A 355 50.70 -35.42 -24.34
N ASP A 356 51.32 -34.25 -24.15
CA ASP A 356 51.52 -33.68 -22.82
C ASP A 356 50.16 -33.49 -22.14
N THR A 357 50.00 -34.05 -20.94
CA THR A 357 48.80 -33.86 -20.12
C THR A 357 48.71 -32.39 -19.71
N VAL A 358 47.77 -31.66 -20.31
CA VAL A 358 47.54 -30.22 -20.07
C VAL A 358 47.17 -29.94 -18.61
N GLU A 359 46.41 -30.86 -18.02
CA GLU A 359 45.87 -30.74 -16.67
C GLU A 359 46.48 -31.82 -15.78
N THR A 360 46.91 -31.43 -14.59
CA THR A 360 47.29 -32.37 -13.52
C THR A 360 46.40 -32.08 -12.33
N GLN A 361 45.68 -33.08 -11.83
CA GLN A 361 44.83 -32.93 -10.65
C GLN A 361 45.67 -32.69 -9.39
N VAL A 362 45.31 -31.64 -8.63
CA VAL A 362 46.04 -31.17 -7.44
C VAL A 362 45.14 -30.99 -6.21
N GLY A 363 43.98 -31.63 -6.21
CA GLY A 363 43.14 -31.81 -5.02
C GLY A 363 41.65 -31.75 -5.29
N PHE A 364 40.88 -32.01 -4.23
CA PHE A 364 39.43 -32.01 -4.19
C PHE A 364 38.91 -31.32 -2.94
N SER A 365 37.76 -30.67 -3.04
CA SER A 365 37.00 -30.20 -1.90
C SER A 365 35.52 -30.35 -2.21
N TRP A 366 34.67 -30.52 -1.20
CA TRP A 366 33.23 -30.68 -1.41
C TRP A 366 32.45 -29.96 -0.32
N ALA A 367 31.24 -29.50 -0.68
CA ALA A 367 30.36 -28.79 0.22
C ALA A 367 28.93 -29.33 0.11
N PRO A 368 28.43 -30.05 1.15
CA PRO A 368 27.02 -30.44 1.23
C PRO A 368 26.11 -29.21 1.17
N LEU A 369 25.04 -29.28 0.39
CA LEU A 369 24.15 -28.13 0.20
C LEU A 369 23.19 -27.96 1.39
N LEU A 370 22.60 -29.07 1.84
CA LEU A 370 21.62 -29.08 2.92
C LEU A 370 22.26 -29.39 4.28
N ARG A 371 21.80 -28.68 5.32
CA ARG A 371 22.02 -28.98 6.73
C ARG A 371 20.71 -28.74 7.47
N ASP A 372 20.20 -29.74 8.18
CA ASP A 372 18.89 -29.70 8.86
C ASP A 372 17.74 -29.27 7.91
N GLY A 373 17.76 -29.73 6.66
CA GLY A 373 16.74 -29.40 5.65
C GLY A 373 16.87 -28.00 5.00
N ARG A 374 17.84 -27.18 5.42
CA ARG A 374 18.09 -25.84 4.88
C ARG A 374 19.38 -25.73 4.11
N ILE A 375 19.40 -24.82 3.13
CA ILE A 375 20.61 -24.43 2.43
C ILE A 375 21.37 -23.42 3.31
N VAL A 376 22.62 -23.72 3.63
CA VAL A 376 23.47 -22.81 4.41
C VAL A 376 24.28 -21.92 3.47
N THR A 377 23.84 -20.67 3.36
CA THR A 377 24.41 -19.57 2.55
C THR A 377 25.36 -18.73 3.38
N LEU A 378 26.55 -19.26 3.63
CA LEU A 378 27.60 -18.54 4.33
C LEU A 378 28.92 -18.71 3.60
N GLU A 379 29.87 -17.83 3.93
CA GLU A 379 31.26 -18.05 3.58
C GLU A 379 31.74 -19.34 4.25
N ARG A 380 32.27 -20.27 3.45
CA ARG A 380 32.78 -21.55 3.93
C ARG A 380 34.27 -21.66 3.69
N HIS A 381 34.93 -22.20 4.70
CA HIS A 381 36.34 -22.49 4.73
C HIS A 381 36.51 -24.00 4.66
N LEU A 382 36.87 -24.51 3.49
CA LEU A 382 36.91 -25.93 3.20
C LEU A 382 38.34 -26.47 3.20
N PRO A 383 38.57 -27.66 3.79
CA PRO A 383 39.82 -28.38 3.62
C PRO A 383 39.91 -28.93 2.19
N VAL A 384 41.14 -29.26 1.78
CA VAL A 384 41.41 -29.85 0.47
C VAL A 384 42.02 -31.24 0.65
N SER A 385 41.47 -32.23 -0.04
CA SER A 385 41.96 -33.61 -0.07
C SER A 385 42.77 -33.86 -1.34
N SER A 386 43.78 -34.72 -1.26
CA SER A 386 44.58 -35.15 -2.41
C SER A 386 43.93 -36.28 -3.23
N ASN A 387 42.92 -36.95 -2.68
CA ASN A 387 42.10 -37.96 -3.34
C ASN A 387 40.60 -37.76 -3.05
N LEU A 388 39.73 -38.29 -3.90
CA LEU A 388 38.29 -38.32 -3.70
C LEU A 388 37.85 -39.76 -3.36
N PRO A 389 37.71 -40.12 -2.08
CA PRO A 389 37.25 -41.47 -1.69
C PRO A 389 35.75 -41.64 -1.99
N PRO A 390 35.26 -42.82 -2.42
CA PRO A 390 33.82 -43.06 -2.54
C PRO A 390 33.10 -42.84 -1.21
N GLY A 391 31.89 -42.27 -1.22
CA GLY A 391 31.15 -41.97 0.02
C GLY A 391 31.70 -40.78 0.81
N TYR A 392 32.41 -39.85 0.14
CA TYR A 392 33.13 -38.75 0.79
C TYR A 392 32.24 -37.78 1.59
N LEU A 393 30.92 -37.77 1.40
CA LEU A 393 30.02 -36.94 2.20
C LEU A 393 29.93 -37.41 3.66
N GLY A 394 30.18 -38.70 3.93
CA GLY A 394 30.05 -39.30 5.26
C GLY A 394 31.23 -39.06 6.22
N LEU A 395 32.35 -38.48 5.75
CA LEU A 395 33.57 -38.31 6.57
C LEU A 395 33.43 -37.33 7.75
N GLY A 396 32.35 -36.55 7.81
CA GLY A 396 32.14 -35.50 8.81
C GLY A 396 31.29 -35.88 10.02
N ASP A 397 30.66 -37.07 10.04
CA ASP A 397 29.79 -37.49 11.16
C ASP A 397 30.62 -38.10 12.30
N THR A 398 30.86 -37.29 13.33
CA THR A 398 31.64 -37.62 14.54
C THR A 398 31.13 -38.83 15.35
N ASP A 399 29.96 -39.39 15.03
CA ASP A 399 29.30 -40.43 15.83
C ASP A 399 29.52 -41.88 15.37
N SER A 400 30.21 -42.13 14.25
CA SER A 400 30.41 -43.48 13.72
C SER A 400 31.87 -43.94 13.70
N ARG A 401 32.54 -43.92 14.87
CA ARG A 401 33.79 -44.67 15.05
C ARG A 401 33.48 -46.18 15.02
N LYS A 402 33.46 -46.80 13.83
CA LYS A 402 33.69 -48.24 13.58
C LYS A 402 33.52 -48.59 12.10
N GLN A 403 34.40 -48.09 11.23
CA GLN A 403 34.70 -48.78 9.97
C GLN A 403 36.11 -48.41 9.47
N PRO A 404 37.05 -49.36 9.39
CA PRO A 404 38.39 -49.09 8.88
C PRO A 404 38.43 -49.37 7.37
N SER A 405 38.52 -48.33 6.52
CA SER A 405 39.20 -48.34 5.20
C SER A 405 38.83 -47.20 4.21
N MET A 406 38.22 -46.08 4.62
CA MET A 406 37.88 -44.98 3.69
C MET A 406 38.29 -43.59 4.19
N ASP A 407 39.57 -43.38 4.50
CA ASP A 407 40.07 -42.07 4.96
C ASP A 407 40.55 -41.19 3.79
N ALA A 408 40.06 -39.95 3.74
CA ALA A 408 40.52 -38.92 2.81
C ALA A 408 41.95 -38.48 3.17
N LYS A 409 42.82 -38.36 2.16
CA LYS A 409 44.20 -37.89 2.33
C LYS A 409 44.26 -36.37 2.27
N TRP A 410 44.07 -35.73 3.43
CA TRP A 410 44.06 -34.28 3.54
C TRP A 410 45.39 -33.61 3.22
N VAL A 411 45.34 -32.53 2.43
CA VAL A 411 46.47 -31.64 2.17
C VAL A 411 46.70 -30.75 3.40
N ASP A 412 47.97 -30.56 3.78
CA ASP A 412 48.39 -29.74 4.94
C ASP A 412 47.61 -30.01 6.24
N GLY A 413 47.28 -31.29 6.49
CA GLY A 413 46.65 -31.73 7.75
C GLY A 413 45.21 -31.27 7.92
N ALA A 414 44.42 -31.22 6.84
CA ALA A 414 43.00 -30.81 6.84
C ALA A 414 42.76 -29.36 7.27
N LYS A 415 43.78 -28.50 7.16
CA LYS A 415 43.57 -27.05 7.30
C LYS A 415 42.61 -26.55 6.22
N PRO A 416 41.76 -25.56 6.54
CA PRO A 416 40.91 -24.94 5.54
C PRO A 416 41.75 -24.10 4.58
N LEU A 417 42.00 -24.63 3.39
CA LEU A 417 42.81 -23.97 2.36
C LEU A 417 41.95 -23.24 1.33
N PHE A 418 40.70 -23.67 1.12
CA PHE A 418 39.83 -23.13 0.09
C PHE A 418 38.66 -22.34 0.70
N LYS A 419 38.45 -21.13 0.21
CA LYS A 419 37.39 -20.23 0.68
C LYS A 419 36.38 -20.02 -0.44
N ILE A 420 35.11 -20.26 -0.13
CA ILE A 420 33.97 -20.03 -1.02
C ILE A 420 32.90 -19.21 -0.35
N ARG A 421 32.05 -18.56 -1.15
CA ARG A 421 30.79 -17.97 -0.69
C ARG A 421 29.65 -18.50 -1.53
N ILE A 422 28.53 -18.76 -0.88
CA ILE A 422 27.32 -19.27 -1.50
C ILE A 422 26.19 -18.29 -1.21
N HIS A 423 25.49 -17.86 -2.25
CA HIS A 423 24.30 -17.01 -2.15
C HIS A 423 23.12 -17.72 -2.83
N LEU A 424 21.98 -17.77 -2.17
CA LEU A 424 20.77 -18.44 -2.66
C LEU A 424 19.71 -17.37 -2.95
N ASP A 425 19.22 -17.40 -4.18
CA ASP A 425 18.04 -16.65 -4.60
C ASP A 425 16.95 -17.64 -5.00
N SER A 426 16.06 -17.93 -4.05
CA SER A 426 15.05 -19.00 -4.20
C SER A 426 13.71 -18.58 -3.65
N THR A 427 12.67 -18.80 -4.45
CA THR A 427 11.26 -18.69 -4.04
C THR A 427 10.74 -19.99 -3.41
N ILE A 428 11.58 -21.03 -3.33
CA ILE A 428 11.23 -22.34 -2.76
C ILE A 428 11.86 -22.50 -1.38
N TYR A 429 13.17 -22.26 -1.29
CA TYR A 429 13.98 -22.51 -0.10
C TYR A 429 14.25 -21.20 0.63
N THR A 430 13.65 -21.03 1.81
CA THR A 430 13.96 -19.92 2.72
C THR A 430 15.19 -20.22 3.57
N GLN A 431 16.00 -19.18 3.81
CA GLN A 431 17.16 -19.24 4.72
C GLN A 431 16.74 -19.03 6.19
N ASP A 432 15.60 -18.36 6.44
CA ASP A 432 15.08 -18.10 7.78
C ASP A 432 14.67 -19.42 8.46
N MET A 433 15.21 -19.64 9.66
CA MET A 433 14.99 -20.88 10.40
C MET A 433 13.52 -21.06 10.82
N HIS A 434 12.87 -19.99 11.25
CA HIS A 434 11.51 -20.05 11.79
C HIS A 434 10.51 -20.32 10.67
N LEU A 435 10.66 -19.61 9.54
CA LEU A 435 9.83 -19.80 8.37
C LEU A 435 10.03 -21.19 7.75
N HIS A 436 11.27 -21.67 7.65
CA HIS A 436 11.54 -23.00 7.13
C HIS A 436 10.82 -24.09 7.94
N LYS A 437 10.91 -24.05 9.28
CA LYS A 437 10.25 -25.03 10.14
C LYS A 437 8.73 -25.03 9.97
N PHE A 438 8.13 -23.84 9.84
CA PHE A 438 6.70 -23.69 9.57
C PHE A 438 6.30 -24.25 8.19
N PHE A 439 7.01 -23.88 7.12
CA PHE A 439 6.75 -24.41 5.78
C PHE A 439 6.93 -25.92 5.71
N HIS A 440 7.96 -26.45 6.35
CA HIS A 440 8.19 -27.89 6.42
C HIS A 440 7.04 -28.61 7.14
N TYR A 441 6.57 -28.08 8.28
CA TYR A 441 5.40 -28.61 8.97
C TYR A 441 4.16 -28.59 8.08
N CYS A 442 3.86 -27.46 7.43
CA CYS A 442 2.73 -27.35 6.50
C CYS A 442 2.83 -28.38 5.36
N GLN A 443 4.02 -28.58 4.80
CA GLN A 443 4.25 -29.56 3.73
C GLN A 443 4.03 -31.01 4.22
N LEU A 444 4.51 -31.36 5.41
CA LEU A 444 4.30 -32.70 5.99
C LEU A 444 2.82 -33.00 6.21
N VAL A 445 2.08 -32.04 6.78
CA VAL A 445 0.63 -32.17 6.99
C VAL A 445 -0.10 -32.31 5.65
N GLN A 446 0.28 -31.54 4.63
CA GLN A 446 -0.29 -31.66 3.28
C GLN A 446 0.02 -33.01 2.61
N ALA A 447 1.16 -33.62 2.94
CA ALA A 447 1.53 -34.96 2.48
C ALA A 447 0.81 -36.09 3.25
N GLY A 448 -0.06 -35.77 4.22
CA GLY A 448 -0.86 -36.73 4.97
C GLY A 448 -0.26 -37.15 6.32
N ALA A 449 0.76 -36.45 6.83
CA ALA A 449 1.26 -36.68 8.19
C ALA A 449 0.21 -36.32 9.25
N LYS A 450 0.23 -37.03 10.39
CA LYS A 450 -0.67 -36.73 11.51
C LYS A 450 -0.34 -35.37 12.12
N GLU A 451 -1.35 -34.50 12.21
CA GLU A 451 -1.22 -33.20 12.85
C GLU A 451 -0.95 -33.35 14.36
N VAL A 452 0.11 -32.69 14.84
CA VAL A 452 0.40 -32.52 16.27
C VAL A 452 0.13 -31.06 16.63
N PRO A 453 -0.95 -30.74 17.37
CA PRO A 453 -1.37 -29.34 17.61
C PRO A 453 -0.32 -28.50 18.36
N GLY A 454 0.35 -29.08 19.37
CA GLY A 454 1.36 -28.37 20.16
C GLY A 454 2.61 -27.95 19.38
N GLU A 455 2.97 -28.65 18.30
CA GLU A 455 4.10 -28.28 17.45
C GLU A 455 3.75 -27.09 16.54
N LEU A 456 2.53 -27.06 15.99
CA LEU A 456 2.07 -25.95 15.18
C LEU A 456 2.05 -24.64 15.95
N VAL A 457 1.51 -24.64 17.17
CA VAL A 457 1.50 -23.45 18.04
C VAL A 457 2.92 -22.96 18.31
N LYS A 458 3.87 -23.89 18.56
CA LYS A 458 5.29 -23.55 18.73
C LYS A 458 5.86 -22.87 17.48
N TYR A 459 5.61 -23.41 16.29
CA TYR A 459 6.10 -22.82 15.04
C TYR A 459 5.46 -21.45 14.77
N LEU A 460 4.15 -21.30 14.99
CA LEU A 460 3.47 -20.00 14.88
C LEU A 460 4.09 -18.95 15.81
N LYS A 461 4.33 -19.28 17.08
CA LYS A 461 4.99 -18.38 18.04
C LYS A 461 6.40 -17.98 17.57
N CYS A 462 7.14 -18.91 16.97
CA CYS A 462 8.46 -18.63 16.39
C CYS A 462 8.42 -17.70 15.17
N LEU A 463 7.31 -17.62 14.40
CA LEU A 463 7.22 -16.74 13.23
C LEU A 463 7.30 -15.25 13.58
N HIS A 464 7.05 -14.87 14.84
CA HIS A 464 7.27 -13.49 15.29
C HIS A 464 8.74 -13.06 15.28
N ALA A 465 9.68 -14.01 15.21
CA ALA A 465 11.12 -13.77 15.15
C ALA A 465 11.69 -13.83 13.71
N MET A 466 10.81 -13.86 12.69
CA MET A 466 11.23 -13.85 11.29
C MET A 466 11.91 -12.53 10.91
N GLU A 467 12.91 -12.62 10.04
CA GLU A 467 13.49 -11.44 9.41
C GLU A 467 12.49 -10.75 8.49
N ILE A 468 12.41 -9.42 8.60
CA ILE A 468 11.41 -8.61 7.88
C ILE A 468 11.55 -8.69 6.37
N GLN A 469 12.79 -8.83 5.87
CA GLN A 469 13.09 -8.95 4.44
C GLN A 469 12.50 -10.26 3.87
N VAL A 470 12.76 -11.36 4.56
CA VAL A 470 12.23 -12.69 4.23
C VAL A 470 10.70 -12.69 4.31
N MET A 471 10.13 -12.04 5.33
CA MET A 471 8.69 -11.88 5.47
C MET A 471 8.06 -11.14 4.28
N ILE A 472 8.69 -10.07 3.77
CA ILE A 472 8.19 -9.34 2.60
C ILE A 472 8.33 -10.18 1.33
N GLN A 473 9.49 -10.82 1.13
CA GLN A 473 9.76 -11.68 -0.02
C GLN A 473 8.78 -12.86 -0.12
N PHE A 474 8.53 -13.57 0.98
CA PHE A 474 7.60 -14.69 1.02
C PHE A 474 6.16 -14.31 1.38
N LEU A 475 5.84 -13.01 1.45
CA LEU A 475 4.57 -12.49 1.97
C LEU A 475 3.33 -13.21 1.42
N PRO A 476 3.16 -13.42 0.10
CA PRO A 476 1.95 -14.06 -0.44
C PRO A 476 1.85 -15.52 0.00
N VAL A 477 2.97 -16.23 0.06
CA VAL A 477 3.04 -17.64 0.46
C VAL A 477 2.74 -17.77 1.95
N ILE A 478 3.35 -16.94 2.79
CA ILE A 478 3.13 -16.93 4.24
C ILE A 478 1.65 -16.67 4.54
N LEU A 479 1.08 -15.60 3.98
CA LEU A 479 -0.31 -15.24 4.22
C LEU A 479 -1.27 -16.36 3.76
N MET A 480 -1.04 -16.94 2.58
CA MET A 480 -1.86 -18.05 2.10
C MET A 480 -1.77 -19.28 3.01
N GLN A 481 -0.56 -19.67 3.46
CA GLN A 481 -0.40 -20.79 4.39
C GLN A 481 -1.05 -20.51 5.73
N LEU A 482 -0.94 -19.29 6.28
CA LEU A 482 -1.61 -18.90 7.52
C LEU A 482 -3.14 -18.96 7.36
N PHE A 483 -3.71 -18.45 6.28
CA PHE A 483 -5.16 -18.56 6.03
C PHE A 483 -5.62 -20.01 5.85
N ARG A 484 -4.78 -20.87 5.26
CA ARG A 484 -5.05 -22.30 5.13
C ARG A 484 -4.99 -23.03 6.47
N VAL A 485 -4.02 -22.70 7.32
CA VAL A 485 -3.96 -23.20 8.70
C VAL A 485 -5.19 -22.76 9.48
N LEU A 486 -5.62 -21.50 9.32
CA LEU A 486 -6.83 -20.97 9.94
C LEU A 486 -8.08 -21.80 9.60
N THR A 487 -8.20 -22.33 8.37
CA THR A 487 -9.36 -23.11 7.91
C THR A 487 -9.33 -24.60 8.25
N ASN A 488 -8.15 -25.19 8.42
CA ASN A 488 -8.01 -26.65 8.52
C ASN A 488 -8.02 -27.17 9.97
N VAL A 489 -7.69 -26.33 10.95
CA VAL A 489 -7.57 -26.80 12.33
C VAL A 489 -8.94 -26.80 13.02
N THR A 490 -9.49 -28.00 13.21
CA THR A 490 -10.88 -28.19 13.61
C THR A 490 -11.16 -28.13 15.12
N GLN A 491 -10.18 -28.02 16.03
CA GLN A 491 -10.46 -28.29 17.47
C GLN A 491 -9.73 -27.45 18.52
N GLU A 492 -8.91 -26.45 18.18
CA GLU A 492 -8.23 -25.62 19.20
C GLU A 492 -8.33 -24.12 18.90
N ASP A 493 -9.11 -23.39 19.70
CA ASP A 493 -9.22 -21.92 19.64
C ASP A 493 -7.83 -21.24 19.78
N GLU A 494 -6.87 -21.88 20.45
CA GLU A 494 -5.50 -21.38 20.62
C GLU A 494 -4.76 -21.24 19.27
N VAL A 495 -4.91 -22.19 18.34
CA VAL A 495 -4.21 -22.14 17.05
C VAL A 495 -4.72 -20.96 16.21
N ALA A 496 -6.04 -20.77 16.16
CA ALA A 496 -6.65 -19.69 15.39
C ALA A 496 -6.27 -18.30 15.92
N VAL A 497 -6.18 -18.15 17.25
CA VAL A 497 -5.68 -16.92 17.89
C VAL A 497 -4.20 -16.69 17.56
N ASN A 498 -3.31 -17.68 17.75
CA ASN A 498 -1.89 -17.52 17.41
C ASN A 498 -1.67 -17.23 15.93
N CYS A 499 -2.41 -17.88 15.03
CA CYS A 499 -2.35 -17.61 13.59
C CYS A 499 -2.77 -16.17 13.27
N THR A 500 -3.86 -15.68 13.89
CA THR A 500 -4.32 -14.30 13.73
C THR A 500 -3.32 -13.30 14.30
N MET A 501 -2.62 -13.63 15.38
CA MET A 501 -1.52 -12.82 15.94
C MET A 501 -0.31 -12.74 15.01
N VAL A 502 0.05 -13.83 14.33
CA VAL A 502 1.11 -13.80 13.31
C VAL A 502 0.68 -12.98 12.10
N LEU A 503 -0.57 -13.13 11.62
CA LEU A 503 -1.12 -12.26 10.57
C LEU A 503 -1.04 -10.78 10.97
N LEU A 504 -1.41 -10.46 12.22
CA LEU A 504 -1.33 -9.12 12.76
C LEU A 504 0.11 -8.59 12.80
N HIS A 505 1.06 -9.43 13.22
CA HIS A 505 2.47 -9.08 13.24
C HIS A 505 2.98 -8.73 11.83
N ILE A 506 2.69 -9.55 10.84
CA ILE A 506 3.07 -9.32 9.44
C ILE A 506 2.45 -8.00 8.93
N VAL A 507 1.16 -7.81 9.15
CA VAL A 507 0.44 -6.60 8.73
C VAL A 507 1.04 -5.34 9.38
N SER A 508 1.33 -5.40 10.68
CA SER A 508 1.99 -4.30 11.43
C SER A 508 3.34 -3.97 10.82
N LYS A 509 4.17 -4.97 10.55
CA LYS A 509 5.51 -4.78 10.00
C LYS A 509 5.49 -4.21 8.58
N CYS A 510 4.58 -4.66 7.72
CA CYS A 510 4.42 -4.06 6.39
C CYS A 510 4.02 -2.57 6.49
N HIS A 511 3.18 -2.17 7.44
CA HIS A 511 2.84 -0.76 7.63
C HIS A 511 3.99 0.06 8.22
N GLU A 512 4.72 -0.48 9.20
CA GLU A 512 5.91 0.16 9.80
C GLU A 512 6.96 0.50 8.72
N GLU A 513 7.10 -0.34 7.70
CA GLU A 513 8.02 -0.12 6.55
C GLU A 513 7.41 0.68 5.38
N GLY A 514 6.12 1.06 5.45
CA GLY A 514 5.44 1.78 4.36
C GLY A 514 5.11 0.93 3.13
N LEU A 515 4.92 -0.38 3.33
CA LEU A 515 4.69 -1.41 2.30
C LEU A 515 3.26 -1.99 2.33
N ASP A 516 2.28 -1.25 2.86
CA ASP A 516 0.88 -1.71 2.98
C ASP A 516 0.19 -1.96 1.62
N HIS A 517 0.69 -1.33 0.56
CA HIS A 517 0.21 -1.56 -0.81
C HIS A 517 0.38 -3.02 -1.27
N TYR A 518 1.37 -3.76 -0.76
CA TYR A 518 1.50 -5.20 -1.02
C TYR A 518 0.39 -6.00 -0.35
N LEU A 519 -0.04 -5.62 0.87
CA LEU A 519 -1.16 -6.26 1.56
C LEU A 519 -2.48 -6.02 0.81
N ARG A 520 -2.71 -4.79 0.32
CA ARG A 520 -3.88 -4.45 -0.51
C ARG A 520 -3.90 -5.27 -1.80
N SER A 521 -2.74 -5.39 -2.45
CA SER A 521 -2.58 -6.18 -3.67
C SER A 521 -2.80 -7.68 -3.42
N PHE A 522 -2.30 -8.20 -2.30
CA PHE A 522 -2.55 -9.56 -1.85
C PHE A 522 -4.05 -9.82 -1.70
N ILE A 523 -4.77 -9.00 -0.92
CA ILE A 523 -6.22 -9.16 -0.74
C ILE A 523 -6.91 -9.08 -2.10
N LYS A 524 -6.55 -8.13 -2.97
CA LYS A 524 -7.24 -7.93 -4.24
C LYS A 524 -7.04 -9.07 -5.24
N TYR A 525 -5.80 -9.56 -5.41
CA TYR A 525 -5.44 -10.44 -6.53
C TYR A 525 -5.04 -11.87 -6.13
N VAL A 526 -4.51 -12.08 -4.93
CA VAL A 526 -3.93 -13.38 -4.52
C VAL A 526 -4.83 -14.13 -3.54
N PHE A 527 -5.40 -13.42 -2.57
CA PHE A 527 -6.16 -14.05 -1.49
C PHE A 527 -7.32 -14.90 -2.03
N ARG A 528 -7.27 -16.19 -1.69
CA ARG A 528 -8.28 -17.19 -1.98
C ARG A 528 -8.55 -18.00 -0.73
N ALA A 529 -9.77 -17.93 -0.21
CA ALA A 529 -10.19 -18.79 0.89
C ALA A 529 -10.29 -20.23 0.37
N GLU A 530 -9.54 -21.17 0.95
CA GLU A 530 -9.66 -22.58 0.61
C GLU A 530 -10.92 -23.18 1.27
N LYS A 531 -11.54 -24.15 0.59
CA LYS A 531 -12.66 -24.90 1.19
C LYS A 531 -12.13 -25.82 2.28
N PRO A 532 -12.78 -25.86 3.46
CA PRO A 532 -12.39 -26.79 4.50
C PRO A 532 -12.44 -28.24 4.01
N SER A 533 -11.43 -29.03 4.37
CA SER A 533 -11.34 -30.45 4.02
C SER A 533 -12.37 -31.31 4.78
N ALA A 534 -12.81 -30.87 5.97
CA ALA A 534 -13.78 -31.56 6.81
C ALA A 534 -15.20 -31.00 6.67
N LYS A 535 -16.21 -31.89 6.60
CA LYS A 535 -17.63 -31.53 6.44
C LYS A 535 -18.23 -30.69 7.59
N GLN A 536 -17.55 -30.58 8.74
CA GLN A 536 -17.99 -29.82 9.92
C GLN A 536 -17.12 -28.57 10.20
N ALA A 537 -16.14 -28.26 9.36
CA ALA A 537 -15.24 -27.15 9.62
C ALA A 537 -15.88 -25.79 9.27
N LYS A 538 -15.62 -24.79 10.13
CA LYS A 538 -16.06 -23.41 9.96
C LYS A 538 -15.32 -22.76 8.79
N MET A 539 -15.98 -21.81 8.13
CA MET A 539 -15.36 -21.07 7.02
C MET A 539 -14.35 -20.04 7.54
N THR A 540 -13.40 -19.60 6.70
CA THR A 540 -12.35 -18.63 7.08
C THR A 540 -12.92 -17.37 7.75
N HIS A 541 -14.02 -16.81 7.22
CA HIS A 541 -14.63 -15.61 7.78
C HIS A 541 -15.21 -15.82 9.18
N GLU A 542 -15.73 -17.01 9.49
CA GLU A 542 -16.29 -17.31 10.80
C GLU A 542 -15.17 -17.47 11.85
N ILE A 543 -14.11 -18.20 11.50
CA ILE A 543 -12.95 -18.39 12.39
C ILE A 543 -12.25 -17.05 12.63
N LEU A 544 -12.04 -16.25 11.59
CA LEU A 544 -11.35 -14.96 11.71
C LEU A 544 -12.12 -13.97 12.61
N VAL A 545 -13.46 -13.90 12.48
CA VAL A 545 -14.30 -13.08 13.37
C VAL A 545 -14.18 -13.54 14.83
N LEU A 546 -14.22 -14.86 15.07
CA LEU A 546 -14.09 -15.43 16.41
C LEU A 546 -12.70 -15.13 17.01
N SER A 547 -11.62 -15.34 16.26
CA SER A 547 -10.26 -15.06 16.73
C SER A 547 -10.04 -13.58 17.03
N MET A 548 -10.54 -12.68 16.17
CA MET A 548 -10.49 -11.24 16.43
C MET A 548 -11.25 -10.88 17.72
N ALA A 549 -12.46 -11.42 17.91
CA ALA A 549 -13.25 -11.17 19.11
C ALA A 549 -12.56 -11.69 20.37
N THR A 550 -11.91 -12.86 20.31
CA THR A 550 -11.14 -13.42 21.42
C THR A 550 -9.94 -12.55 21.78
N ILE A 551 -9.17 -12.07 20.80
CA ILE A 551 -8.02 -11.18 21.03
C ILE A 551 -8.47 -9.87 21.69
N LEU A 552 -9.59 -9.28 21.24
CA LEU A 552 -10.11 -8.04 21.83
C LEU A 552 -10.63 -8.23 23.27
N LYS A 553 -11.22 -9.40 23.57
CA LYS A 553 -11.73 -9.71 24.92
C LYS A 553 -10.62 -10.07 25.91
N GLN A 554 -9.48 -10.57 25.45
CA GLN A 554 -8.34 -10.94 26.29
C GLN A 554 -7.57 -9.69 26.74
N SER A 555 -7.88 -9.20 27.94
CA SER A 555 -7.37 -7.92 28.48
C SER A 555 -5.86 -7.86 28.80
N ALA A 556 -5.10 -8.94 28.60
CA ALA A 556 -3.70 -9.01 29.03
C ALA A 556 -2.68 -8.47 28.01
N ASP A 557 -2.98 -8.50 26.70
CA ASP A 557 -2.05 -8.05 25.65
C ASP A 557 -2.53 -6.76 24.96
N PHE A 558 -2.31 -5.63 25.65
CA PHE A 558 -2.69 -4.30 25.15
C PHE A 558 -2.01 -3.95 23.83
N LEU A 559 -0.78 -4.42 23.59
CA LEU A 559 -0.05 -4.08 22.37
C LEU A 559 -0.68 -4.77 21.15
N ALA A 560 -1.04 -6.05 21.29
CA ALA A 560 -1.76 -6.77 20.24
C ALA A 560 -3.13 -6.15 19.97
N ILE A 561 -3.89 -5.80 21.01
CA ILE A 561 -5.18 -5.13 20.85
C ILE A 561 -5.01 -3.82 20.08
N ASN A 562 -4.08 -2.96 20.49
CA ASN A 562 -3.87 -1.67 19.82
C ASN A 562 -3.48 -1.86 18.35
N LYS A 563 -2.56 -2.80 18.05
CA LYS A 563 -2.21 -3.13 16.67
C LYS A 563 -3.40 -3.66 15.87
N LEU A 564 -4.21 -4.55 16.46
CA LEU A 564 -5.39 -5.11 15.80
C LEU A 564 -6.40 -4.02 15.43
N LEU A 565 -6.64 -3.08 16.33
CA LEU A 565 -7.53 -1.94 16.11
C LEU A 565 -6.97 -1.01 15.03
N LYS A 566 -5.66 -0.66 15.11
CA LYS A 566 -4.96 0.19 14.14
C LYS A 566 -5.00 -0.36 12.72
N TYR A 567 -4.73 -1.65 12.57
CA TYR A 567 -4.63 -2.34 11.28
C TYR A 567 -5.85 -3.19 10.94
N SER A 568 -6.99 -2.91 11.58
CA SER A 568 -8.24 -3.65 11.44
C SER A 568 -8.77 -3.70 10.01
N TRP A 569 -8.43 -2.70 9.17
CA TRP A 569 -8.83 -2.66 7.76
C TRP A 569 -8.45 -3.95 7.02
N PHE A 570 -7.27 -4.51 7.25
CA PHE A 570 -6.79 -5.71 6.55
C PHE A 570 -7.70 -6.90 6.84
N PHE A 571 -8.04 -7.09 8.12
CA PHE A 571 -8.89 -8.18 8.57
C PHE A 571 -10.31 -8.02 8.07
N PHE A 572 -10.89 -6.82 8.15
CA PHE A 572 -12.24 -6.57 7.62
C PHE A 572 -12.33 -6.72 6.10
N GLU A 573 -11.29 -6.37 5.35
CA GLU A 573 -11.24 -6.61 3.92
C GLU A 573 -11.10 -8.09 3.57
N ALA A 574 -10.26 -8.83 4.32
CA ALA A 574 -10.14 -10.28 4.19
C ALA A 574 -11.47 -10.99 4.53
N LEU A 575 -12.18 -10.55 5.58
CA LEU A 575 -13.52 -11.02 5.93
C LEU A 575 -14.50 -10.80 4.79
N ALA A 576 -14.62 -9.57 4.29
CA ALA A 576 -15.53 -9.24 3.20
C ALA A 576 -15.22 -10.06 1.93
N LYS A 577 -13.94 -10.27 1.60
CA LYS A 577 -13.56 -11.08 0.44
C LYS A 577 -13.83 -12.57 0.66
N SER A 578 -13.57 -13.12 1.85
CA SER A 578 -13.91 -14.51 2.18
C SER A 578 -15.42 -14.74 2.13
N MET A 579 -16.23 -13.80 2.63
CA MET A 579 -17.70 -13.84 2.52
C MET A 579 -18.15 -13.86 1.07
N ALA A 580 -17.59 -12.99 0.21
CA ALA A 580 -17.94 -12.96 -1.21
C ALA A 580 -17.57 -14.26 -1.92
N MET A 581 -16.37 -14.79 -1.68
CA MET A 581 -15.92 -16.08 -2.24
C MET A 581 -16.83 -17.22 -1.82
N TYR A 582 -17.20 -17.29 -0.53
CA TYR A 582 -18.15 -18.29 -0.02
C TYR A 582 -19.49 -18.26 -0.77
N LEU A 583 -20.07 -17.08 -0.97
CA LEU A 583 -21.34 -16.94 -1.68
C LEU A 583 -21.28 -17.36 -3.14
N LEU A 584 -20.13 -17.16 -3.80
CA LEU A 584 -19.89 -17.55 -5.18
C LEU A 584 -19.64 -19.07 -5.29
N GLU A 585 -18.74 -19.61 -4.48
CA GLU A 585 -18.33 -21.02 -4.55
C GLU A 585 -19.41 -22.00 -4.09
N GLU A 586 -20.26 -21.61 -3.14
CA GLU A 586 -21.43 -22.38 -2.70
C GLU A 586 -22.70 -22.03 -3.49
N ASN A 587 -22.61 -21.14 -4.49
CA ASN A 587 -23.74 -20.62 -5.26
C ASN A 587 -24.89 -20.02 -4.43
N LYS A 588 -24.62 -19.65 -3.17
CA LYS A 588 -25.60 -19.07 -2.24
C LYS A 588 -25.99 -17.65 -2.59
N ILE A 589 -25.27 -16.98 -3.48
CA ILE A 589 -25.62 -15.62 -3.93
C ILE A 589 -27.05 -15.51 -4.49
N LYS A 590 -27.58 -16.61 -5.06
CA LYS A 590 -28.94 -16.70 -5.59
C LYS A 590 -30.02 -16.87 -4.51
N LEU A 591 -29.64 -17.29 -3.30
CA LEU A 591 -30.57 -17.47 -2.19
C LEU A 591 -31.02 -16.11 -1.60
N PRO A 592 -32.20 -16.07 -0.96
CA PRO A 592 -32.62 -14.93 -0.15
C PRO A 592 -31.54 -14.55 0.87
N ARG A 593 -31.34 -13.25 1.11
CA ARG A 593 -30.24 -12.73 1.95
C ARG A 593 -30.18 -13.37 3.35
N GLY A 594 -31.32 -13.61 3.99
CA GLY A 594 -31.42 -14.27 5.30
C GLY A 594 -30.91 -15.71 5.34
N GLN A 595 -30.84 -16.40 4.20
CA GLN A 595 -30.39 -17.80 4.11
C GLN A 595 -28.96 -17.96 3.60
N ARG A 596 -28.27 -16.83 3.32
CA ARG A 596 -26.93 -16.85 2.72
C ARG A 596 -25.85 -17.27 3.71
N PHE A 597 -26.01 -16.94 4.99
CA PHE A 597 -25.06 -17.22 6.06
C PHE A 597 -25.76 -17.90 7.23
N PRO A 598 -25.08 -18.80 7.97
CA PRO A 598 -25.64 -19.45 9.15
C PRO A 598 -25.82 -18.45 10.30
N GLU A 599 -26.78 -18.74 11.20
CA GLU A 599 -27.00 -17.93 12.40
C GLU A 599 -25.78 -17.89 13.32
N SER A 600 -24.98 -18.97 13.39
CA SER A 600 -23.74 -19.00 14.19
C SER A 600 -22.78 -17.87 13.81
N TYR A 601 -22.65 -17.61 12.51
CA TYR A 601 -21.81 -16.52 12.00
C TYR A 601 -22.39 -15.14 12.33
N GLN A 602 -23.71 -14.98 12.30
CA GLN A 602 -24.38 -13.73 12.70
C GLN A 602 -24.09 -13.43 14.18
N HIS A 603 -24.21 -14.43 15.07
CA HIS A 603 -23.87 -14.29 16.49
C HIS A 603 -22.39 -13.97 16.70
N ALA A 604 -21.48 -14.61 15.96
CA ALA A 604 -20.06 -14.31 16.03
C ALA A 604 -19.77 -12.85 15.64
N LEU A 605 -20.40 -12.35 14.58
CA LEU A 605 -20.22 -10.98 14.13
C LEU A 605 -20.79 -9.95 15.12
N HIS A 606 -21.95 -10.25 15.72
CA HIS A 606 -22.52 -9.43 16.79
C HIS A 606 -21.59 -9.37 18.00
N SER A 607 -21.04 -10.51 18.42
CA SER A 607 -20.04 -10.58 19.50
C SER A 607 -18.77 -9.77 19.19
N LEU A 608 -18.29 -9.77 17.94
CA LEU A 608 -17.15 -8.94 17.54
C LEU A 608 -17.49 -7.45 17.63
N LEU A 609 -18.68 -7.04 17.19
CA LEU A 609 -19.15 -5.66 17.31
C LEU A 609 -19.16 -5.21 18.77
N LEU A 610 -19.76 -6.01 19.66
CA LEU A 610 -19.81 -5.71 21.10
C LEU A 610 -18.42 -5.62 21.73
N ALA A 611 -17.45 -6.40 21.25
CA ALA A 611 -16.06 -6.30 21.71
C ALA A 611 -15.38 -5.00 21.24
N ILE A 612 -15.73 -4.48 20.06
CA ILE A 612 -15.13 -3.25 19.51
C ILE A 612 -15.69 -1.98 20.17
N ILE A 613 -16.98 -1.95 20.52
CA ILE A 613 -17.66 -0.74 21.03
C ILE A 613 -16.88 -0.08 22.19
N PRO A 614 -16.48 -0.78 23.27
CA PRO A 614 -15.73 -0.18 24.38
C PRO A 614 -14.39 0.44 23.97
N HIS A 615 -13.72 -0.13 22.96
CA HIS A 615 -12.45 0.42 22.47
C HIS A 615 -12.65 1.74 21.71
N VAL A 616 -13.81 1.94 21.09
CA VAL A 616 -14.15 3.18 20.39
C VAL A 616 -14.77 4.21 21.32
N THR A 617 -15.63 3.83 22.27
CA THR A 617 -16.39 4.79 23.08
C THR A 617 -15.74 5.11 24.42
N ILE A 618 -15.01 4.16 25.02
CA ILE A 618 -14.39 4.34 26.34
C ILE A 618 -12.89 4.63 26.20
N ARG A 619 -12.17 3.84 25.40
CA ARG A 619 -10.69 3.94 25.31
C ARG A 619 -10.17 4.92 24.26
N TYR A 620 -11.02 5.69 23.57
CA TYR A 620 -10.60 6.59 22.48
C TYR A 620 -9.52 7.59 22.86
N ASN A 621 -9.51 8.11 24.09
CA ASN A 621 -8.47 9.05 24.56
C ASN A 621 -7.11 8.35 24.76
N GLU A 622 -7.11 7.08 25.13
CA GLU A 622 -5.89 6.30 25.32
C GLU A 622 -5.28 5.89 23.98
N ILE A 623 -6.14 5.60 23.00
CA ILE A 623 -5.78 5.01 21.70
C ILE A 623 -6.48 5.74 20.53
N PRO A 624 -6.19 7.04 20.30
CA PRO A 624 -6.95 7.88 19.37
C PRO A 624 -6.77 7.48 17.89
N GLU A 625 -5.59 7.00 17.50
CA GLU A 625 -5.37 6.53 16.13
C GLU A 625 -6.06 5.18 15.89
N GLU A 626 -5.94 4.27 16.85
CA GLU A 626 -6.50 2.92 16.79
C GLU A 626 -8.04 2.96 16.76
N SER A 627 -8.65 3.75 17.64
CA SER A 627 -10.10 3.91 17.76
C SER A 627 -10.71 4.54 16.50
N ARG A 628 -10.05 5.55 15.92
CA ARG A 628 -10.46 6.13 14.62
C ARG A 628 -10.36 5.11 13.48
N ASN A 629 -9.26 4.37 13.40
CA ASN A 629 -9.03 3.40 12.34
C ASN A 629 -10.03 2.23 12.39
N VAL A 630 -10.33 1.70 13.58
CA VAL A 630 -11.34 0.65 13.73
C VAL A 630 -12.75 1.16 13.45
N ASN A 631 -13.10 2.39 13.87
CA ASN A 631 -14.38 3.02 13.53
C ASN A 631 -14.58 3.06 12.01
N PHE A 632 -13.59 3.60 11.29
CA PHE A 632 -13.63 3.69 9.83
C PHE A 632 -13.67 2.32 9.15
N SER A 633 -12.87 1.37 9.61
CA SER A 633 -12.79 0.02 9.04
C SER A 633 -14.08 -0.77 9.26
N LEU A 634 -14.67 -0.67 10.46
CA LEU A 634 -15.96 -1.27 10.79
C LEU A 634 -17.09 -0.69 9.93
N ALA A 635 -17.13 0.63 9.75
CA ALA A 635 -18.14 1.28 8.91
C ALA A 635 -18.08 0.77 7.46
N ASN A 636 -16.88 0.67 6.89
CA ASN A 636 -16.68 0.11 5.55
C ASN A 636 -17.06 -1.38 5.45
N PHE A 637 -16.80 -2.15 6.50
CA PHE A 637 -17.19 -3.55 6.56
C PHE A 637 -18.72 -3.71 6.60
N LEU A 638 -19.41 -3.02 7.52
CA LEU A 638 -20.88 -3.07 7.62
C LEU A 638 -21.56 -2.55 6.35
N LYS A 639 -20.98 -1.55 5.69
CA LYS A 639 -21.40 -1.11 4.36
C LYS A 639 -21.37 -2.25 3.34
N ARG A 640 -20.32 -3.08 3.31
CA ARG A 640 -20.25 -4.27 2.44
C ARG A 640 -21.25 -5.36 2.89
N CYS A 641 -21.48 -5.52 4.19
CA CYS A 641 -22.47 -6.46 4.72
C CYS A 641 -23.90 -6.18 4.24
N LEU A 642 -24.29 -4.90 4.01
CA LEU A 642 -25.59 -4.53 3.40
C LEU A 642 -25.82 -5.16 2.02
N THR A 643 -24.74 -5.52 1.32
CA THR A 643 -24.78 -6.22 0.02
C THR A 643 -24.91 -7.73 0.19
N PHE A 644 -24.14 -8.31 1.12
CA PHE A 644 -23.99 -9.76 1.27
C PHE A 644 -25.04 -10.42 2.17
N MET A 645 -25.31 -9.83 3.34
CA MET A 645 -26.06 -10.43 4.44
C MET A 645 -27.51 -9.95 4.48
N ASP A 646 -28.28 -10.49 5.43
CA ASP A 646 -29.60 -9.96 5.73
C ASP A 646 -29.54 -8.49 6.18
N ARG A 647 -30.37 -7.66 5.55
CA ARG A 647 -30.35 -6.21 5.79
C ARG A 647 -30.92 -5.86 7.16
N GLY A 648 -31.92 -6.60 7.63
CA GLY A 648 -32.51 -6.41 8.96
C GLY A 648 -31.45 -6.64 10.04
N PHE A 649 -30.72 -7.75 9.95
CA PHE A 649 -29.60 -8.03 10.83
C PHE A 649 -28.51 -6.94 10.78
N VAL A 650 -28.13 -6.46 9.59
CA VAL A 650 -27.11 -5.39 9.49
C VAL A 650 -27.62 -4.06 10.05
N PHE A 651 -28.92 -3.75 9.93
CA PHE A 651 -29.51 -2.59 10.58
C PHE A 651 -29.47 -2.70 12.10
N THR A 652 -29.71 -3.89 12.67
CA THR A 652 -29.51 -4.13 14.10
C THR A 652 -28.07 -3.85 14.52
N LEU A 653 -27.06 -4.33 13.78
CA LEU A 653 -25.65 -4.04 14.07
C LEU A 653 -25.34 -2.53 14.03
N ILE A 654 -25.87 -1.81 13.05
CA ILE A 654 -25.71 -0.35 12.95
C ILE A 654 -26.36 0.33 14.16
N ASN A 655 -27.58 -0.08 14.53
CA ASN A 655 -28.28 0.49 15.67
C ASN A 655 -27.54 0.25 16.99
N ASP A 656 -27.07 -0.97 17.22
CA ASP A 656 -26.32 -1.35 18.42
C ASP A 656 -25.02 -0.55 18.53
N TYR A 657 -24.31 -0.36 17.41
CA TYR A 657 -23.11 0.48 17.38
C TYR A 657 -23.41 1.94 17.73
N ILE A 658 -24.42 2.54 17.12
CA ILE A 658 -24.81 3.94 17.37
C ILE A 658 -25.32 4.12 18.80
N SER A 659 -26.00 3.13 19.36
CA SER A 659 -26.48 3.15 20.75
C SER A 659 -25.36 3.16 21.79
N GLY A 660 -24.13 2.79 21.40
CA GLY A 660 -22.95 2.87 22.25
C GLY A 660 -22.47 4.30 22.53
N PHE A 661 -22.93 5.29 21.77
CA PHE A 661 -22.60 6.71 21.95
C PHE A 661 -23.65 7.43 22.82
N SER A 662 -23.18 8.28 23.73
CA SER A 662 -24.02 9.09 24.61
C SER A 662 -24.24 10.51 24.06
N PRO A 663 -25.39 11.14 24.31
CA PRO A 663 -25.61 12.56 23.98
C PRO A 663 -24.66 13.53 24.71
N LYS A 664 -24.00 13.07 25.78
CA LYS A 664 -23.02 13.87 26.55
C LYS A 664 -21.57 13.56 26.16
N ASP A 665 -21.37 12.83 25.07
CA ASP A 665 -20.04 12.46 24.62
C ASP A 665 -19.23 13.68 24.17
N PRO A 666 -17.90 13.67 24.35
CA PRO A 666 -17.03 14.71 23.86
C PRO A 666 -17.02 14.77 22.32
N LYS A 667 -16.69 15.95 21.80
CA LYS A 667 -16.66 16.29 20.37
C LYS A 667 -16.06 15.19 19.48
N LEU A 668 -14.93 14.60 19.87
CA LEU A 668 -14.24 13.58 19.07
C LEU A 668 -15.09 12.32 18.83
N LEU A 669 -15.87 11.88 19.82
CA LEU A 669 -16.76 10.73 19.66
C LEU A 669 -17.96 11.06 18.76
N VAL A 670 -18.44 12.30 18.81
CA VAL A 670 -19.48 12.77 17.89
C VAL A 670 -18.96 12.79 16.44
N GLU A 671 -17.70 13.19 16.23
CA GLU A 671 -17.04 13.09 14.92
C GLU A 671 -16.97 11.63 14.45
N TYR A 672 -16.56 10.68 15.31
CA TYR A 672 -16.56 9.25 14.96
C TYR A 672 -17.93 8.74 14.54
N LYS A 673 -18.98 9.14 15.28
CA LYS A 673 -20.37 8.78 14.98
C LYS A 673 -20.79 9.29 13.60
N PHE A 674 -20.48 10.54 13.25
CA PHE A 674 -20.81 11.08 11.93
C PHE A 674 -19.93 10.53 10.80
N GLU A 675 -18.65 10.27 11.01
CA GLU A 675 -17.78 9.58 10.05
C GLU A 675 -18.31 8.17 9.72
N PHE A 676 -18.77 7.45 10.75
CA PHE A 676 -19.41 6.14 10.60
C PHE A 676 -20.70 6.24 9.79
N LEU A 677 -21.63 7.12 10.19
CA LEU A 677 -22.91 7.31 9.51
C LEU A 677 -22.72 7.77 8.06
N GLN A 678 -21.78 8.68 7.79
CA GLN A 678 -21.44 9.12 6.44
C GLN A 678 -20.98 7.94 5.57
N THR A 679 -20.13 7.07 6.10
CA THR A 679 -19.63 5.90 5.37
C THR A 679 -20.76 4.93 5.02
N ILE A 680 -21.65 4.63 5.97
CA ILE A 680 -22.81 3.76 5.78
C ILE A 680 -23.82 4.37 4.80
N CYS A 681 -24.15 5.66 4.98
CA CYS A 681 -25.09 6.37 4.10
C CYS A 681 -24.55 6.52 2.68
N ASN A 682 -23.22 6.45 2.51
CA ASN A 682 -22.58 6.42 1.20
C ASN A 682 -22.72 5.09 0.46
N HIS A 683 -23.52 4.14 0.93
CA HIS A 683 -23.88 2.93 0.19
C HIS A 683 -24.51 3.24 -1.18
N GLU A 684 -24.21 2.41 -2.18
CA GLU A 684 -24.69 2.60 -3.56
C GLU A 684 -26.21 2.46 -3.67
N HIS A 685 -26.83 1.64 -2.83
CA HIS A 685 -28.28 1.42 -2.78
C HIS A 685 -28.96 2.13 -1.60
N TYR A 686 -28.44 3.27 -1.16
CA TYR A 686 -29.00 4.02 -0.03
C TYR A 686 -30.50 4.29 -0.16
N ILE A 687 -30.98 4.77 -1.32
CA ILE A 687 -32.40 5.08 -1.52
C ILE A 687 -33.29 3.82 -1.34
N PRO A 688 -33.06 2.70 -2.05
CA PRO A 688 -33.81 1.47 -1.82
C PRO A 688 -33.77 0.93 -0.39
N LEU A 689 -32.69 1.18 0.37
CA LEU A 689 -32.57 0.75 1.77
C LEU A 689 -33.44 1.56 2.73
N ASN A 690 -33.91 2.74 2.32
CA ASN A 690 -34.78 3.62 3.10
C ASN A 690 -36.24 3.56 2.67
N LEU A 691 -36.62 2.64 1.79
CA LEU A 691 -38.03 2.47 1.41
C LEU A 691 -38.72 1.51 2.40
N PRO A 692 -39.98 1.78 2.80
CA PRO A 692 -40.72 0.91 3.71
C PRO A 692 -40.79 -0.52 3.15
N MET A 693 -40.40 -1.50 3.96
CA MET A 693 -40.48 -2.91 3.58
C MET A 693 -41.95 -3.34 3.52
N THR A 694 -42.41 -3.83 2.37
CA THR A 694 -43.82 -4.14 2.08
C THR A 694 -44.37 -5.40 2.77
N PHE A 695 -43.67 -5.97 3.76
CA PHE A 695 -43.90 -7.33 4.24
C PHE A 695 -44.97 -7.49 5.33
N SER A 696 -45.61 -6.43 5.82
CA SER A 696 -46.48 -6.52 7.02
C SER A 696 -47.92 -6.01 6.89
N LYS A 697 -48.38 -5.44 5.77
CA LYS A 697 -49.80 -5.03 5.62
C LYS A 697 -50.54 -5.86 4.54
N PRO A 698 -51.66 -6.56 4.88
CA PRO A 698 -52.47 -7.28 3.90
C PRO A 698 -53.11 -6.33 2.87
N LYS A 699 -53.38 -6.88 1.68
CA LYS A 699 -53.75 -6.18 0.43
C LYS A 699 -54.89 -5.14 0.54
N LEU A 700 -55.78 -5.23 1.52
CA LEU A 700 -56.96 -4.36 1.62
C LEU A 700 -56.71 -2.99 2.29
N GLN A 701 -55.63 -2.82 3.05
CA GLN A 701 -55.30 -1.53 3.69
C GLN A 701 -54.28 -0.72 2.88
N ARG A 702 -54.16 -1.01 1.58
CA ARG A 702 -53.22 -0.32 0.66
C ARG A 702 -53.76 0.97 0.07
N VAL A 703 -55.05 1.24 0.19
CA VAL A 703 -55.72 2.36 -0.49
C VAL A 703 -56.00 3.55 0.45
N GLN A 704 -55.92 3.35 1.77
CA GLN A 704 -56.32 4.39 2.74
C GLN A 704 -55.22 4.87 3.70
N ASP A 705 -54.09 4.17 3.86
CA ASP A 705 -53.00 4.60 4.74
C ASP A 705 -51.86 5.30 3.97
N THR A 706 -52.19 6.28 3.14
CA THR A 706 -51.21 7.28 2.65
C THR A 706 -50.96 8.33 3.73
N ASN A 707 -50.83 7.90 4.99
CA ASN A 707 -50.34 8.78 6.04
C ASN A 707 -48.86 8.97 5.77
N LEU A 708 -48.53 10.01 4.99
CA LEU A 708 -47.18 10.55 4.96
C LEU A 708 -46.72 10.71 6.41
N GLU A 709 -45.68 9.98 6.82
CA GLU A 709 -44.97 10.24 8.05
C GLU A 709 -43.96 11.35 7.76
N TYR A 710 -44.34 12.57 8.10
CA TYR A 710 -43.56 13.78 7.83
C TYR A 710 -42.84 14.33 9.05
N SER A 711 -43.14 13.79 10.24
CA SER A 711 -42.46 14.08 11.49
C SER A 711 -41.42 13.02 11.80
N LEU A 712 -40.32 13.44 12.43
CA LEU A 712 -39.23 12.55 12.81
C LEU A 712 -39.61 11.73 14.05
N THR A 713 -40.49 10.74 13.88
CA THR A 713 -40.95 9.84 14.94
C THR A 713 -40.13 8.56 15.00
N ASP A 714 -40.30 7.79 16.07
CA ASP A 714 -39.74 6.43 16.16
C ASP A 714 -40.29 5.51 15.06
N GLU A 715 -41.55 5.72 14.66
CA GLU A 715 -42.18 4.98 13.57
C GLU A 715 -41.53 5.32 12.22
N TYR A 716 -41.31 6.61 11.95
CA TYR A 716 -40.55 7.07 10.78
C TYR A 716 -39.16 6.45 10.74
N CYS A 717 -38.44 6.45 11.86
CA CYS A 717 -37.11 5.87 11.94
C CYS A 717 -37.11 4.35 11.76
N ARG A 718 -38.22 3.65 12.02
CA ARG A 718 -38.34 2.21 11.71
C ARG A 718 -38.63 1.97 10.23
N HIS A 719 -39.46 2.81 9.60
CA HIS A 719 -39.79 2.70 8.18
C HIS A 719 -38.65 3.14 7.26
N HIS A 720 -37.89 4.16 7.69
CA HIS A 720 -36.87 4.84 6.91
C HIS A 720 -35.54 4.85 7.69
N PHE A 721 -35.00 3.67 7.97
CA PHE A 721 -33.93 3.47 8.97
C PHE A 721 -32.70 4.37 8.84
N LEU A 722 -31.98 4.35 7.71
CA LEU A 722 -30.70 5.07 7.58
C LEU A 722 -30.88 6.58 7.51
N VAL A 723 -31.94 7.07 6.86
CA VAL A 723 -32.26 8.51 6.81
C VAL A 723 -32.83 8.98 8.15
N GLY A 724 -33.65 8.17 8.80
CA GLY A 724 -34.24 8.45 10.11
C GLY A 724 -33.18 8.59 11.19
N ILE A 725 -32.25 7.62 11.28
CA ILE A 725 -31.14 7.71 12.25
C ILE A 725 -30.24 8.91 11.95
N LEU A 726 -29.92 9.20 10.69
CA LEU A 726 -29.10 10.35 10.32
C LEU A 726 -29.77 11.68 10.68
N LEU A 727 -31.07 11.83 10.38
CA LEU A 727 -31.84 13.04 10.71
C LEU A 727 -32.01 13.21 12.23
N ARG A 728 -32.18 12.11 12.97
CA ARG A 728 -32.25 12.13 14.44
C ARG A 728 -30.94 12.60 15.06
N GLU A 729 -29.82 12.03 14.64
CA GLU A 729 -28.51 12.47 15.13
C GLU A 729 -28.18 13.89 14.69
N ALA A 730 -28.57 14.30 13.47
CA ALA A 730 -28.40 15.68 13.02
C ALA A 730 -29.24 16.68 13.83
N SER A 731 -30.49 16.32 14.17
CA SER A 731 -31.36 17.17 15.00
C SER A 731 -30.76 17.41 16.40
N VAL A 732 -30.22 16.36 17.02
CA VAL A 732 -29.49 16.47 18.29
C VAL A 732 -28.23 17.33 18.13
N ALA A 733 -27.44 17.06 17.08
CA ALA A 733 -26.19 17.78 16.81
C ALA A 733 -26.40 19.29 16.62
N LEU A 734 -27.53 19.73 16.07
CA LEU A 734 -27.85 21.16 15.89
C LEU A 734 -27.91 21.95 17.20
N GLN A 735 -28.11 21.29 18.34
CA GLN A 735 -28.12 21.94 19.66
C GLN A 735 -26.71 22.04 20.28
N ASP A 736 -25.69 21.48 19.63
CA ASP A 736 -24.32 21.39 20.14
C ASP A 736 -23.42 22.53 19.63
N ASN A 737 -22.11 22.43 19.85
CA ASN A 737 -21.08 23.36 19.44
C ASN A 737 -20.90 23.42 17.93
N TYR A 738 -20.31 24.53 17.46
CA TYR A 738 -20.14 24.84 16.03
C TYR A 738 -19.60 23.69 15.17
N ASP A 739 -18.51 23.04 15.62
CA ASP A 739 -17.84 22.01 14.82
C ASP A 739 -18.71 20.76 14.60
N ILE A 740 -19.49 20.38 15.61
CA ILE A 740 -20.42 19.24 15.57
C ILE A 740 -21.56 19.54 14.60
N ARG A 741 -22.13 20.75 14.69
CA ARG A 741 -23.17 21.22 13.77
C ARG A 741 -22.68 21.27 12.34
N TYR A 742 -21.50 21.84 12.11
CA TYR A 742 -20.86 21.90 10.80
C TYR A 742 -20.73 20.50 10.18
N THR A 743 -20.26 19.53 10.96
CA THR A 743 -20.08 18.14 10.51
C THR A 743 -21.43 17.51 10.11
N ALA A 744 -22.43 17.59 10.99
CA ALA A 744 -23.76 17.04 10.73
C ALA A 744 -24.42 17.64 9.48
N ILE A 745 -24.37 18.98 9.36
CA ILE A 745 -24.92 19.74 8.23
C ILE A 745 -24.19 19.38 6.92
N SER A 746 -22.86 19.23 6.97
CA SER A 746 -22.05 18.85 5.81
C SER A 746 -22.39 17.45 5.31
N VAL A 747 -22.56 16.48 6.21
CA VAL A 747 -22.98 15.11 5.84
C VAL A 747 -24.34 15.11 5.15
N LEU A 748 -25.32 15.84 5.67
CA LEU A 748 -26.65 15.98 5.05
C LEU A 748 -26.56 16.61 3.66
N LYS A 749 -25.83 17.73 3.53
CA LYS A 749 -25.64 18.43 2.25
C LYS A 749 -25.03 17.50 1.20
N ASN A 750 -23.93 16.82 1.54
CA ASN A 750 -23.21 15.95 0.61
C ASN A 750 -24.07 14.77 0.15
N LEU A 751 -24.91 14.25 1.03
CA LEU A 751 -25.84 13.18 0.69
C LEU A 751 -26.94 13.64 -0.29
N LEU A 752 -27.51 14.82 -0.08
CA LEU A 752 -28.48 15.40 -1.02
C LEU A 752 -27.85 15.72 -2.38
N ILE A 753 -26.61 16.25 -2.40
CA ILE A 753 -25.85 16.46 -3.64
C ILE A 753 -25.68 15.14 -4.38
N LYS A 754 -25.25 14.08 -3.69
CA LYS A 754 -25.11 12.74 -4.28
C LYS A 754 -26.41 12.26 -4.92
N HIS A 755 -27.56 12.52 -4.32
CA HIS A 755 -28.86 12.09 -4.86
C HIS A 755 -29.36 12.95 -6.01
N ALA A 756 -29.09 14.25 -5.99
CA ALA A 756 -29.41 15.16 -7.08
C ALA A 756 -28.67 14.78 -8.37
N PHE A 757 -27.40 14.37 -8.25
CA PHE A 757 -26.55 13.98 -9.38
C PHE A 757 -26.49 12.46 -9.65
N ASP A 758 -27.35 11.67 -9.02
CA ASP A 758 -27.40 10.22 -9.29
C ASP A 758 -28.08 9.95 -10.63
N ASN A 759 -27.32 9.48 -11.61
CA ASN A 759 -27.80 9.18 -12.95
C ASN A 759 -28.98 8.20 -12.97
N ARG A 760 -29.13 7.34 -11.94
CA ARG A 760 -30.21 6.36 -11.87
C ARG A 760 -31.58 6.97 -11.54
N TYR A 761 -31.61 8.19 -11.00
CA TYR A 761 -32.83 8.81 -10.48
C TYR A 761 -33.15 10.17 -11.10
N GLN A 762 -32.70 10.46 -12.34
CA GLN A 762 -32.87 11.79 -12.95
C GLN A 762 -34.32 12.16 -13.32
N HIS A 763 -35.26 11.20 -13.31
CA HIS A 763 -36.66 11.50 -13.59
C HIS A 763 -37.31 12.32 -12.46
N LYS A 764 -38.07 13.37 -12.82
CA LYS A 764 -38.75 14.27 -11.89
C LYS A 764 -39.57 13.53 -10.80
N ASN A 765 -40.31 12.49 -11.19
CA ASN A 765 -41.11 11.70 -10.24
C ASN A 765 -40.26 10.88 -9.25
N GLN A 766 -39.07 10.44 -9.66
CA GLN A 766 -38.15 9.71 -8.77
C GLN A 766 -37.48 10.69 -7.80
N GLN A 767 -37.02 11.85 -8.30
CA GLN A 767 -36.48 12.93 -7.46
C GLN A 767 -37.50 13.41 -6.42
N ALA A 768 -38.77 13.56 -6.79
CA ALA A 768 -39.84 13.94 -5.86
C ALA A 768 -40.01 12.94 -4.71
N LYS A 769 -39.96 11.64 -5.02
CA LYS A 769 -40.01 10.57 -3.99
C LYS A 769 -38.76 10.53 -3.12
N ILE A 770 -37.58 10.84 -3.67
CA ILE A 770 -36.36 10.95 -2.89
C ILE A 770 -36.44 12.16 -1.94
N ALA A 771 -36.89 13.31 -2.42
CA ALA A 771 -37.10 14.50 -1.60
C ALA A 771 -38.08 14.24 -0.44
N GLN A 772 -39.11 13.43 -0.68
CA GLN A 772 -40.08 13.01 0.35
C GLN A 772 -39.40 12.31 1.55
N LEU A 773 -38.32 11.55 1.35
CA LEU A 773 -37.54 10.91 2.42
C LEU A 773 -36.81 11.90 3.34
N TYR A 774 -36.76 13.18 2.97
CA TYR A 774 -36.11 14.23 3.76
C TYR A 774 -37.12 15.25 4.31
N LEU A 775 -38.43 15.04 4.13
CA LEU A 775 -39.47 15.90 4.68
C LEU A 775 -39.33 16.20 6.18
N PRO A 776 -38.93 15.25 7.06
CA PRO A 776 -38.75 15.56 8.47
C PRO A 776 -37.70 16.63 8.76
N LEU A 777 -36.79 16.92 7.82
CA LEU A 777 -35.87 18.05 7.92
C LEU A 777 -36.63 19.39 8.07
N PHE A 778 -37.86 19.51 7.53
CA PHE A 778 -38.67 20.72 7.68
C PHE A 778 -39.05 20.91 9.15
N GLY A 779 -39.48 19.86 9.84
CA GLY A 779 -39.77 19.91 11.28
C GLY A 779 -38.54 20.36 12.07
N VAL A 780 -37.37 19.75 11.81
CA VAL A 780 -36.09 20.12 12.45
C VAL A 780 -35.73 21.59 12.22
N LEU A 781 -35.99 22.14 11.03
CA LEU A 781 -35.75 23.56 10.73
C LEU A 781 -36.76 24.49 11.39
N LEU A 782 -38.04 24.10 11.45
CA LEU A 782 -39.10 24.88 12.10
C LEU A 782 -38.85 24.99 13.61
N GLU A 783 -38.38 23.90 14.25
CA GLU A 783 -37.94 23.91 15.66
C GLU A 783 -36.78 24.89 15.90
N ASN A 784 -35.92 25.10 14.89
CA ASN A 784 -34.77 26.00 14.96
C ASN A 784 -35.02 27.37 14.27
N LEU A 785 -36.27 27.70 13.92
CA LEU A 785 -36.59 28.87 13.09
C LEU A 785 -36.06 30.18 13.65
N GLN A 786 -36.13 30.38 14.97
CA GLN A 786 -35.64 31.60 15.62
C GLN A 786 -34.12 31.79 15.45
N ARG A 787 -33.36 30.69 15.40
CA ARG A 787 -31.90 30.69 15.20
C ARG A 787 -31.52 30.91 13.74
N VAL A 788 -32.37 30.48 12.81
CA VAL A 788 -32.17 30.60 11.35
C VAL A 788 -32.61 31.98 10.84
N ALA A 789 -33.71 32.53 11.36
CA ALA A 789 -34.26 33.81 10.94
C ALA A 789 -33.43 35.00 11.42
N GLY A 790 -32.93 34.98 12.67
CA GLY A 790 -32.20 36.11 13.25
C GLY A 790 -33.08 37.36 13.45
N HIS A 791 -32.65 38.26 14.34
CA HIS A 791 -33.44 39.45 14.70
C HIS A 791 -33.48 40.52 13.57
N GLU A 792 -32.51 40.49 12.65
CA GLU A 792 -32.39 41.42 11.50
C GLU A 792 -33.26 41.05 10.30
N ALA A 793 -33.53 39.76 10.04
CA ALA A 793 -34.41 39.38 8.93
C ALA A 793 -35.89 39.69 9.22
N LEU A 794 -36.29 39.66 10.50
CA LEU A 794 -37.68 39.83 10.94
C LEU A 794 -38.11 41.30 11.17
N THR A 795 -37.17 42.27 11.16
CA THR A 795 -37.42 43.67 11.57
C THR A 795 -37.49 44.69 10.42
N SER A 796 -37.48 44.26 9.15
CA SER A 796 -37.50 45.17 8.00
C SER A 796 -38.89 45.74 7.63
N CYS A 797 -39.64 46.28 8.60
CA CYS A 797 -40.87 47.03 8.36
C CYS A 797 -40.95 48.28 9.26
N PRO A 798 -40.92 49.52 8.70
CA PRO A 798 -41.48 50.67 9.40
C PRO A 798 -42.77 51.13 8.70
N ALA A 799 -43.86 51.20 9.47
CA ALA A 799 -45.05 51.97 9.10
C ALA A 799 -45.03 53.31 9.86
N SER A 800 -45.27 54.38 9.09
CA SER A 800 -45.81 55.71 9.45
C SER A 800 -45.09 56.63 10.45
N SER A 801 -44.38 57.66 9.94
CA SER A 801 -44.67 59.11 10.11
C SER A 801 -43.56 60.01 9.51
N PRO A 802 -43.81 61.29 9.17
CA PRO A 802 -43.17 61.96 8.03
C PRO A 802 -42.02 62.92 8.39
N ALA A 803 -41.25 63.26 7.34
CA ALA A 803 -40.33 64.39 7.20
C ALA A 803 -38.91 64.27 7.81
N SER A 804 -37.94 63.89 6.97
CA SER A 804 -36.83 64.76 6.55
C SER A 804 -35.97 64.05 5.50
N ARG A 805 -35.33 64.83 4.62
CA ARG A 805 -34.54 64.35 3.49
C ARG A 805 -33.13 63.88 3.91
N ASP A 806 -32.68 62.90 3.14
CA ASP A 806 -31.31 62.62 2.68
C ASP A 806 -30.32 61.76 3.50
N GLU A 807 -29.61 60.95 2.70
CA GLU A 807 -28.44 60.08 2.91
C GLU A 807 -28.63 58.63 3.44
N PHE A 808 -28.70 57.70 2.49
CA PHE A 808 -28.56 56.26 2.69
C PHE A 808 -27.08 55.86 2.82
N ILE A 809 -26.63 55.48 4.02
CA ILE A 809 -25.42 54.67 4.25
C ILE A 809 -25.78 53.52 5.20
N CYS A 810 -25.86 52.29 4.67
CA CYS A 810 -25.96 51.08 5.50
C CYS A 810 -24.55 50.63 5.93
N SER A 811 -24.14 51.00 7.14
CA SER A 811 -22.97 50.44 7.83
C SER A 811 -23.40 49.29 8.73
N PHE A 812 -22.84 48.09 8.52
CA PHE A 812 -22.99 46.95 9.42
C PHE A 812 -22.07 47.10 10.65
N PRO A 813 -22.58 47.06 11.90
CA PRO A 813 -21.73 46.95 13.08
C PRO A 813 -21.35 45.49 13.34
N SER A 814 -20.06 45.22 13.51
CA SER A 814 -19.55 43.95 14.05
C SER A 814 -19.69 43.95 15.59
N PRO A 815 -20.15 42.85 16.24
CA PRO A 815 -20.12 42.77 17.70
C PRO A 815 -18.74 42.27 18.14
N SER A 816 -17.85 43.18 18.51
CA SER A 816 -16.71 42.86 19.37
C SER A 816 -16.99 43.45 20.76
N SER A 817 -17.43 42.59 21.69
CA SER A 817 -17.47 42.92 23.10
C SER A 817 -16.03 43.05 23.63
N ARG A 818 -15.53 44.27 23.79
CA ARG A 818 -14.45 44.56 24.74
C ARG A 818 -14.83 45.73 25.63
N SER A 819 -14.80 45.42 26.91
CA SER A 819 -14.94 46.28 28.07
C SER A 819 -14.03 47.50 27.99
N SER A 820 -14.54 48.60 28.54
CA SER A 820 -13.98 49.94 28.69
C SER A 820 -12.50 50.02 29.11
N LEU A 821 -11.78 50.95 28.49
CA LEU A 821 -10.51 51.50 28.93
C LEU A 821 -10.75 52.66 29.91
N ILE A 822 -10.04 52.65 31.04
CA ILE A 822 -9.56 53.86 31.71
C ILE A 822 -8.05 53.67 31.86
N ALA A 823 -7.28 54.58 31.27
CA ALA A 823 -5.84 54.68 31.42
C ALA A 823 -5.50 55.51 32.67
N ASP A 824 -4.45 55.14 33.41
CA ASP A 824 -3.11 55.76 33.30
C ASP A 824 -2.29 55.62 34.62
N LYS A 825 -0.95 55.57 34.45
CA LYS A 825 0.17 55.74 35.40
C LYS A 825 0.75 54.56 36.22
N ASP A 826 1.92 54.11 35.75
CA ASP A 826 3.11 53.61 36.48
C ASP A 826 3.74 54.69 37.42
N PRO A 827 4.79 54.46 38.27
CA PRO A 827 5.70 53.28 38.37
C PRO A 827 6.09 52.80 39.81
N ALA A 828 6.89 51.72 39.87
CA ALA A 828 8.08 51.54 40.73
C ALA A 828 8.10 50.47 41.87
N CYS A 829 9.16 49.63 41.75
CA CYS A 829 10.06 49.11 42.80
C CYS A 829 9.75 47.80 43.56
N GLY A 830 10.58 46.78 43.29
CA GLY A 830 11.55 46.32 44.29
C GLY A 830 11.17 45.21 45.28
N ALA A 831 11.53 43.97 44.92
CA ALA A 831 12.24 42.95 45.71
C ALA A 831 11.77 42.48 47.13
N ALA A 832 11.89 41.15 47.29
CA ALA A 832 12.25 40.37 48.49
C ALA A 832 11.14 39.71 49.37
N LEU A 833 11.18 38.37 49.33
CA LEU A 833 10.86 37.31 50.33
C LEU A 833 11.14 37.65 51.82
N PRO A 834 10.89 36.78 52.85
CA PRO A 834 10.34 35.40 52.88
C PRO A 834 9.34 35.07 54.05
N ASN A 835 8.81 33.84 53.99
CA ASN A 835 8.50 32.88 55.05
C ASN A 835 7.45 33.16 56.17
N GLY A 836 6.47 32.26 56.21
CA GLY A 836 5.78 31.80 57.41
C GLY A 836 5.22 30.38 57.22
N HIS A 837 5.88 29.39 57.84
CA HIS A 837 5.48 28.06 58.36
C HIS A 837 4.07 27.50 57.99
N THR A 838 3.82 26.20 57.74
CA THR A 838 4.30 24.98 58.42
C THR A 838 3.83 23.71 57.65
N MET A 839 4.46 22.57 57.95
CA MET A 839 4.37 21.24 57.32
C MET A 839 3.06 20.41 57.51
N LYS A 840 2.99 19.34 56.68
CA LYS A 840 2.31 18.01 56.76
C LYS A 840 0.95 17.91 56.05
N ARG A 841 0.71 17.13 54.98
CA ARG A 841 0.98 15.71 54.56
C ARG A 841 -0.24 14.78 54.83
N GLU A 842 -0.79 14.26 53.72
CA GLU A 842 -1.53 13.00 53.43
C GLU A 842 -2.62 12.45 54.37
N ASP A 843 -3.79 12.26 53.75
CA ASP A 843 -4.64 11.06 53.65
C ASP A 843 -5.36 10.41 54.85
N SER A 844 -6.64 10.13 54.56
CA SER A 844 -7.41 8.89 54.81
C SER A 844 -8.53 8.85 55.88
N LYS A 845 -9.52 8.00 55.53
CA LYS A 845 -10.71 7.44 56.26
C LYS A 845 -11.98 8.29 56.12
N GLY A 846 -13.17 7.77 55.78
CA GLY A 846 -13.82 6.46 55.99
C GLY A 846 -15.27 6.76 56.42
N SER A 847 -16.30 6.42 55.64
CA SER A 847 -17.22 5.27 55.77
C SER A 847 -18.28 5.33 56.90
N LEU A 848 -19.42 4.66 56.62
CA LEU A 848 -20.56 4.21 57.44
C LEU A 848 -21.82 5.11 57.38
N ASN A 849 -22.92 4.73 56.72
CA ASN A 849 -23.88 3.59 56.85
C ASN A 849 -25.15 4.01 57.61
N SER A 850 -26.34 3.79 57.03
CA SER A 850 -27.33 2.84 57.58
C SER A 850 -28.55 2.66 56.65
N GLU A 851 -28.99 1.42 56.60
CA GLU A 851 -30.08 0.81 55.84
C GLU A 851 -31.49 1.14 56.36
N GLY A 852 -32.50 0.79 55.54
CA GLY A 852 -33.88 0.61 55.98
C GLY A 852 -34.84 0.30 54.81
N ALA A 853 -34.92 -0.97 54.42
CA ALA A 853 -35.94 -1.51 53.51
C ALA A 853 -37.16 -2.01 54.30
N THR A 854 -38.39 -1.84 53.80
CA THR A 854 -39.35 -2.93 53.43
C THR A 854 -40.75 -2.41 53.04
N SER A 855 -41.32 -3.11 52.03
CA SER A 855 -42.74 -3.40 51.74
C SER A 855 -43.64 -2.39 50.98
N SER A 856 -44.06 -2.88 49.81
CA SER A 856 -45.11 -2.50 48.84
C SER A 856 -46.56 -2.73 49.36
N PRO A 857 -47.66 -2.67 48.55
CA PRO A 857 -47.90 -2.16 47.18
C PRO A 857 -49.14 -1.22 47.09
N ASP A 858 -49.45 -0.71 45.88
CA ASP A 858 -50.77 -0.81 45.20
C ASP A 858 -51.27 0.45 44.43
N GLN A 859 -51.88 0.21 43.26
CA GLN A 859 -52.77 1.06 42.41
C GLN A 859 -52.20 2.34 41.73
N SER A 860 -52.17 2.55 40.40
CA SER A 860 -53.09 2.41 39.24
C SER A 860 -53.63 3.77 38.74
N GLU A 861 -53.26 4.11 37.50
CA GLU A 861 -53.99 4.89 36.47
C GLU A 861 -54.25 6.42 36.55
N ASN A 862 -54.15 7.02 35.34
CA ASN A 862 -54.68 8.30 34.81
C ASN A 862 -53.82 9.58 35.02
N VAL A 863 -53.22 10.19 33.98
CA VAL A 863 -53.75 10.86 32.75
C VAL A 863 -54.39 12.23 33.03
N MET A 864 -53.58 13.27 32.72
CA MET A 864 -53.91 14.57 32.09
C MET A 864 -54.25 15.84 32.90
N TYR A 865 -53.67 16.93 32.37
CA TYR A 865 -54.01 18.37 32.41
C TYR A 865 -53.47 19.32 33.50
N GLN A 866 -52.45 20.09 33.07
CA GLN A 866 -52.44 21.56 32.93
C GLN A 866 -52.31 22.45 34.18
N GLY A 867 -51.27 23.29 34.18
CA GLY A 867 -51.12 24.44 35.10
C GLY A 867 -49.81 25.19 34.93
N SER A 868 -49.80 26.16 34.02
CA SER A 868 -48.69 27.05 33.65
C SER A 868 -48.19 27.97 34.78
N SER A 869 -46.87 28.22 34.85
CA SER A 869 -46.35 29.57 35.08
C SER A 869 -44.92 29.77 34.53
N MET A 870 -44.88 30.64 33.52
CA MET A 870 -43.82 31.41 32.86
C MET A 870 -42.43 31.60 33.52
N ARG A 871 -41.39 31.52 32.66
CA ARG A 871 -40.08 32.25 32.63
C ARG A 871 -39.14 32.00 33.82
N SER A 872 -37.85 31.69 33.68
CA SER A 872 -36.89 31.78 32.56
C SER A 872 -35.61 31.04 32.97
N SER A 873 -35.20 30.03 32.21
CA SER A 873 -33.84 29.47 32.26
C SER A 873 -33.47 28.98 30.86
N VAL A 874 -33.29 29.93 29.94
CA VAL A 874 -32.67 29.66 28.63
C VAL A 874 -31.19 29.40 28.89
N SER A 875 -30.83 28.14 29.07
CA SER A 875 -29.44 27.69 29.02
C SER A 875 -28.88 27.92 27.61
N HIS A 876 -27.70 28.51 27.56
CA HIS A 876 -26.93 28.93 26.39
C HIS A 876 -26.96 27.95 25.19
N CYS A 877 -27.75 28.25 24.15
CA CYS A 877 -27.56 27.66 22.82
C CYS A 877 -26.94 28.72 21.89
N SER A 878 -25.82 28.41 21.24
CA SER A 878 -25.07 29.35 20.41
C SER A 878 -25.80 29.67 19.10
N ARG A 879 -25.70 30.93 18.63
CA ARG A 879 -26.24 31.38 17.33
C ARG A 879 -25.61 30.54 16.20
N LEU A 880 -26.43 30.17 15.20
CA LEU A 880 -25.96 29.55 13.96
C LEU A 880 -25.21 30.61 13.13
N ASP A 881 -24.11 30.21 12.50
CA ASP A 881 -23.38 31.10 11.59
C ASP A 881 -24.03 31.16 10.20
N GLN A 882 -23.50 32.04 9.34
CA GLN A 882 -24.04 32.23 7.99
C GLN A 882 -23.86 30.99 7.09
N PHE A 883 -22.81 30.21 7.28
CA PHE A 883 -22.55 29.00 6.48
C PHE A 883 -23.53 27.88 6.84
N GLU A 884 -23.73 27.64 8.14
CA GLU A 884 -24.68 26.67 8.70
C GLU A 884 -26.09 26.98 8.22
N ILE A 885 -26.51 28.25 8.36
CA ILE A 885 -27.82 28.72 7.91
C ILE A 885 -27.99 28.52 6.41
N ARG A 886 -27.05 29.03 5.59
CA ARG A 886 -27.16 28.89 4.12
C ARG A 886 -27.17 27.43 3.68
N THR A 887 -26.39 26.56 4.31
CA THR A 887 -26.36 25.14 3.94
C THR A 887 -27.67 24.44 4.29
N LEU A 888 -28.20 24.67 5.50
CA LEU A 888 -29.49 24.13 5.91
C LEU A 888 -30.64 24.62 5.03
N LEU A 889 -30.66 25.91 4.69
CA LEU A 889 -31.65 26.49 3.78
C LEU A 889 -31.50 25.95 2.35
N MET A 890 -30.28 25.63 1.90
CA MET A 890 -30.08 24.97 0.61
C MET A 890 -30.69 23.57 0.60
N CYS A 891 -30.50 22.79 1.67
CA CYS A 891 -31.13 21.48 1.83
C CYS A 891 -32.67 21.61 1.82
N TYR A 892 -33.21 22.62 2.51
CA TYR A 892 -34.64 22.93 2.51
C TYR A 892 -35.17 23.26 1.11
N LEU A 893 -34.53 24.20 0.42
CA LEU A 893 -34.93 24.63 -0.93
C LEU A 893 -34.85 23.48 -1.93
N TYR A 894 -33.85 22.61 -1.83
CA TYR A 894 -33.76 21.40 -2.65
C TYR A 894 -34.99 20.51 -2.48
N ILE A 895 -35.42 20.26 -1.23
CA ILE A 895 -36.59 19.42 -0.94
C ILE A 895 -37.86 20.10 -1.45
N VAL A 896 -38.06 21.39 -1.15
CA VAL A 896 -39.23 22.18 -1.62
C VAL A 896 -39.34 22.17 -3.14
N LYS A 897 -38.22 22.37 -3.84
CA LYS A 897 -38.19 22.40 -5.31
C LYS A 897 -38.52 21.04 -5.93
N MET A 898 -38.07 19.96 -5.31
CA MET A 898 -38.14 18.63 -5.90
C MET A 898 -39.41 17.88 -5.55
N ILE A 899 -40.05 18.16 -4.42
CA ILE A 899 -41.29 17.49 -4.00
C ILE A 899 -42.45 17.78 -4.97
N SER A 900 -43.38 16.83 -5.11
CA SER A 900 -44.59 17.04 -5.90
C SER A 900 -45.55 18.01 -5.20
N GLU A 901 -46.21 18.86 -5.98
CA GLU A 901 -47.25 19.80 -5.53
C GLU A 901 -48.33 19.13 -4.66
N ASP A 902 -48.85 17.97 -5.08
CA ASP A 902 -49.87 17.23 -4.31
C ASP A 902 -49.40 16.84 -2.91
N THR A 903 -48.15 16.37 -2.81
CA THR A 903 -47.55 15.98 -1.53
C THR A 903 -47.29 17.18 -0.64
N LEU A 904 -46.80 18.29 -1.22
CA LEU A 904 -46.56 19.52 -0.49
C LEU A 904 -47.86 20.12 0.05
N LEU A 905 -48.94 20.09 -0.74
CA LEU A 905 -50.27 20.51 -0.31
C LEU A 905 -50.82 19.61 0.80
N ALA A 906 -50.71 18.29 0.64
CA ALA A 906 -51.11 17.34 1.68
C ALA A 906 -50.34 17.55 3.00
N TYR A 907 -49.08 17.95 2.90
CA TYR A 907 -48.25 18.28 4.06
C TYR A 907 -48.69 19.58 4.74
N TRP A 908 -48.85 20.67 3.98
CA TRP A 908 -49.32 21.95 4.51
C TRP A 908 -50.71 21.88 5.14
N ASN A 909 -51.63 21.07 4.59
CA ASN A 909 -52.96 20.91 5.16
C ASN A 909 -52.98 20.30 6.57
N LYS A 910 -51.86 19.73 7.04
CA LYS A 910 -51.73 19.19 8.40
C LYS A 910 -51.20 20.21 9.40
N PHE A 911 -50.78 21.40 8.93
CA PHE A 911 -50.22 22.44 9.77
C PHE A 911 -51.30 23.31 10.37
N SER A 912 -51.08 23.72 11.62
CA SER A 912 -51.82 24.81 12.24
C SER A 912 -51.55 26.13 11.50
N PRO A 913 -52.44 27.13 11.61
CA PRO A 913 -52.22 28.44 10.99
C PRO A 913 -50.87 29.08 11.36
N GLN A 914 -50.38 28.84 12.59
CA GLN A 914 -49.09 29.35 13.03
C GLN A 914 -47.91 28.64 12.36
N GLU A 915 -47.99 27.33 12.16
CA GLU A 915 -46.96 26.56 11.45
C GLU A 915 -46.90 26.93 9.96
N LEU A 916 -48.06 27.20 9.33
CA LEU A 916 -48.11 27.75 7.97
C LEU A 916 -47.38 29.10 7.88
N ILE A 917 -47.61 30.00 8.85
CA ILE A 917 -46.87 31.27 8.94
C ILE A 917 -45.37 31.00 9.10
N ASN A 918 -44.98 30.04 9.93
CA ASN A 918 -43.56 29.70 10.15
C ASN A 918 -42.87 29.17 8.87
N VAL A 919 -43.57 28.40 8.04
CA VAL A 919 -43.08 27.99 6.70
C VAL A 919 -42.88 29.19 5.79
N LEU A 920 -43.85 30.11 5.76
CA LEU A 920 -43.76 31.34 4.98
C LEU A 920 -42.59 32.22 5.46
N VAL A 921 -42.36 32.31 6.78
CA VAL A 921 -41.16 32.97 7.34
C VAL A 921 -39.88 32.29 6.84
N LEU A 922 -39.82 30.96 6.81
CA LEU A 922 -38.63 30.25 6.34
C LEU A 922 -38.33 30.55 4.85
N LEU A 923 -39.36 30.68 4.01
CA LEU A 923 -39.23 31.10 2.61
C LEU A 923 -38.71 32.55 2.49
N GLU A 924 -39.22 33.47 3.31
CA GLU A 924 -38.71 34.85 3.37
C GLU A 924 -37.22 34.89 3.79
N VAL A 925 -36.86 34.08 4.79
CA VAL A 925 -35.51 33.95 5.31
C VAL A 925 -34.55 33.40 4.24
N CYS A 926 -35.02 32.52 3.35
CA CYS A 926 -34.25 32.10 2.16
C CYS A 926 -33.92 33.29 1.26
N LEU A 927 -34.89 34.16 0.96
CA LEU A 927 -34.65 35.35 0.13
C LEU A 927 -33.62 36.28 0.77
N PHE A 928 -33.64 36.44 2.10
CA PHE A 928 -32.70 37.27 2.83
C PHE A 928 -31.27 36.71 2.78
N HIS A 929 -31.06 35.43 3.13
CA HIS A 929 -29.72 34.85 3.26
C HIS A 929 -29.04 34.56 1.93
N PHE A 930 -29.80 34.41 0.85
CA PHE A 930 -29.29 34.21 -0.51
C PHE A 930 -29.35 35.47 -1.39
N ARG A 931 -29.67 36.65 -0.82
CA ARG A 931 -29.67 37.91 -1.58
C ARG A 931 -28.29 38.19 -2.18
N TYR A 932 -28.29 38.68 -3.42
CA TYR A 932 -27.04 39.09 -4.05
C TYR A 932 -26.56 40.43 -3.46
N VAL A 933 -25.39 40.42 -2.81
CA VAL A 933 -24.82 41.60 -2.15
C VAL A 933 -23.91 42.43 -3.06
N GLY A 934 -23.65 41.97 -4.28
CA GLY A 934 -22.82 42.65 -5.29
C GLY A 934 -21.34 42.26 -5.27
N LYS A 935 -20.72 42.21 -6.47
CA LYS A 935 -19.29 41.85 -6.69
C LYS A 935 -18.31 42.54 -5.72
N ARG A 936 -18.51 43.84 -5.46
CA ARG A 936 -17.64 44.63 -4.56
C ARG A 936 -17.69 44.16 -3.11
N ASN A 937 -18.86 43.74 -2.63
CA ASN A 937 -19.00 43.24 -1.26
C ASN A 937 -18.48 41.80 -1.15
N ILE A 938 -18.65 40.98 -2.18
CA ILE A 938 -18.09 39.63 -2.26
C ILE A 938 -16.56 39.68 -2.17
N ALA A 939 -15.91 40.58 -2.92
CA ALA A 939 -14.46 40.81 -2.83
C ALA A 939 -14.01 41.15 -1.39
N ARG A 940 -14.70 42.09 -0.72
CA ARG A 940 -14.37 42.52 0.65
C ARG A 940 -14.54 41.41 1.69
N VAL A 941 -15.55 40.57 1.56
CA VAL A 941 -15.80 39.45 2.49
C VAL A 941 -14.71 38.38 2.32
N GLN A 942 -14.26 38.15 1.08
CA GLN A 942 -13.21 37.19 0.76
C GLN A 942 -11.84 37.61 1.34
N ASP A 943 -11.53 38.91 1.25
CA ASP A 943 -10.34 39.51 1.89
C ASP A 943 -10.37 39.37 3.43
N ALA A 944 -11.55 39.55 4.05
CA ALA A 944 -11.72 39.43 5.50
C ALA A 944 -11.66 37.97 6.00
N TRP A 945 -12.12 37.01 5.20
CA TRP A 945 -12.06 35.58 5.53
C TRP A 945 -10.62 35.04 5.51
N LEU A 946 -9.81 35.46 4.52
CA LEU A 946 -8.37 35.18 4.45
C LEU A 946 -7.62 35.69 5.69
N SER A 947 -7.99 36.87 6.20
CA SER A 947 -7.38 37.46 7.41
C SER A 947 -7.61 36.63 8.68
N LYS A 948 -8.79 36.00 8.82
CA LYS A 948 -9.11 35.16 9.99
C LYS A 948 -8.44 33.78 9.96
N HIS A 949 -8.24 33.19 8.79
CA HIS A 949 -7.62 31.85 8.68
C HIS A 949 -6.09 31.88 8.55
N THR A 950 -5.46 32.98 8.11
CA THR A 950 -3.98 33.10 8.05
C THR A 950 -3.34 33.66 9.32
N ALA A 951 -4.12 34.18 10.28
CA ALA A 951 -3.59 34.73 11.53
C ALA A 951 -3.16 33.67 12.56
N ALA A 952 -3.63 32.42 12.43
CA ALA A 952 -3.30 31.34 13.37
C ALA A 952 -1.93 30.68 13.13
N GLU A 953 -1.26 30.95 12.01
CA GLU A 953 -0.01 30.26 11.61
C GLU A 953 1.25 31.13 11.59
N ARG A 954 1.19 32.37 12.09
CA ARG A 954 2.39 33.23 12.21
C ARG A 954 2.86 33.36 13.66
N LYS A 955 3.47 32.30 14.19
CA LYS A 955 4.46 32.41 15.28
C LYS A 955 5.82 31.93 14.77
N SER A 956 6.72 32.90 14.61
CA SER A 956 8.19 32.80 14.62
C SER A 956 8.83 31.61 13.89
N GLN A 957 9.21 31.82 12.62
CA GLN A 957 10.33 31.08 12.02
C GLN A 957 11.61 31.89 12.19
N THR A 958 12.45 31.43 13.13
CA THR A 958 13.89 31.67 13.07
C THR A 958 14.51 30.33 12.67
N MET A 959 15.24 30.31 11.56
CA MET A 959 15.98 29.13 11.05
C MET A 959 16.93 28.56 12.13
N PRO A 960 17.12 27.22 12.19
CA PRO A 960 18.28 26.66 11.47
C PRO A 960 18.08 25.25 10.83
N ALA A 961 18.83 25.07 9.74
CA ALA A 961 19.48 23.87 9.19
C ALA A 961 18.86 22.46 9.29
N LEU A 962 18.69 21.87 8.09
CA LEU A 962 18.65 20.45 7.68
C LEU A 962 18.81 19.40 8.79
N ARG A 963 17.76 18.57 8.98
CA ARG A 963 17.87 17.10 9.09
C ARG A 963 16.58 16.44 8.57
N SER A 964 16.76 15.56 7.58
CA SER A 964 15.73 14.67 7.04
C SER A 964 15.32 13.61 8.07
N ARG A 965 14.04 13.53 8.39
CA ARG A 965 13.37 12.34 8.93
C ARG A 965 12.08 12.14 8.13
N ALA A 966 12.04 11.06 7.36
CA ALA A 966 10.85 10.59 6.68
C ALA A 966 9.80 10.19 7.73
N GLY A 967 8.70 10.93 7.75
CA GLY A 967 7.52 10.68 8.56
C GLY A 967 6.29 10.65 7.65
N VAL A 968 5.63 9.50 7.68
CA VAL A 968 4.41 9.08 6.99
C VAL A 968 3.35 10.19 6.89
N ARG A 969 3.06 10.67 5.67
CA ARG A 969 1.82 11.40 5.33
C ARG A 969 0.89 10.42 4.60
N LEU A 970 0.13 9.64 5.36
CA LEU A 970 -0.97 8.85 4.84
C LEU A 970 -2.22 9.74 4.74
N GLN A 971 -2.26 10.59 3.72
CA GLN A 971 -3.47 11.31 3.30
C GLN A 971 -3.59 11.19 1.79
N HIS A 972 -3.92 9.98 1.32
CA HIS A 972 -4.47 9.80 -0.02
C HIS A 972 -5.16 8.43 -0.10
N LEU A 973 -6.48 8.42 0.08
CA LEU A 973 -7.45 7.60 -0.66
C LEU A 973 -8.79 7.65 0.09
N GLY A 974 -9.78 8.32 -0.51
CA GLY A 974 -11.12 8.33 0.05
C GLY A 974 -12.14 9.27 -0.57
N SER A 975 -11.92 9.87 -1.74
CA SER A 975 -13.03 10.41 -2.52
C SER A 975 -12.69 10.43 -4.00
N LEU A 976 -13.48 9.71 -4.78
CA LEU A 976 -13.60 9.92 -6.21
C LEU A 976 -14.33 11.26 -6.37
N GLU A 977 -13.63 12.38 -6.19
CA GLU A 977 -14.15 13.67 -6.59
C GLU A 977 -14.04 13.76 -8.11
N THR A 978 -15.22 13.72 -8.73
CA THR A 978 -15.47 14.13 -10.10
C THR A 978 -14.66 15.37 -10.44
N SER A 979 -13.83 15.20 -11.46
CA SER A 979 -12.92 16.18 -12.02
C SER A 979 -13.68 17.36 -12.63
N PHE A 980 -14.07 18.35 -11.83
CA PHE A 980 -14.42 19.71 -12.28
C PHE A 980 -14.39 20.71 -11.11
N THR A 981 -13.21 21.01 -10.56
CA THR A 981 -12.92 22.32 -9.92
C THR A 981 -11.41 22.47 -9.74
N LEU A 982 -10.87 23.63 -10.12
CA LEU A 982 -9.45 23.97 -10.09
C LEU A 982 -8.83 23.84 -8.68
N ASN A 983 -7.58 23.35 -8.67
CA ASN A 983 -6.64 23.33 -7.55
C ASN A 983 -6.65 24.65 -6.74
N HIS A 984 -7.09 24.59 -5.49
CA HIS A 984 -6.87 25.66 -4.50
C HIS A 984 -5.48 25.51 -3.88
N ASN A 985 -4.49 26.17 -4.49
CA ASN A 985 -3.20 26.51 -3.87
C ASN A 985 -2.53 27.65 -4.66
N ALA A 986 -3.23 28.79 -4.76
CA ALA A 986 -2.67 30.08 -5.19
C ALA A 986 -3.61 31.19 -4.68
N GLY A 987 -3.07 32.36 -4.31
CA GLY A 987 -3.86 33.48 -3.80
C GLY A 987 -5.02 33.86 -4.74
N THR A 988 -6.10 34.40 -4.15
CA THR A 988 -7.35 34.75 -4.86
C THR A 988 -7.08 35.68 -6.04
N SER A 989 -7.29 35.18 -7.25
CA SER A 989 -7.22 35.96 -8.48
C SER A 989 -8.52 36.74 -8.70
N GLU A 990 -8.49 37.81 -9.50
CA GLU A 990 -9.71 38.54 -9.89
C GLU A 990 -10.75 37.60 -10.54
N ALA A 991 -10.28 36.55 -11.23
CA ALA A 991 -11.13 35.53 -11.82
C ALA A 991 -11.92 34.75 -10.77
N ASP A 992 -11.36 34.48 -9.59
CA ASP A 992 -12.05 33.78 -8.49
C ASP A 992 -13.18 34.62 -7.92
N ILE A 993 -12.95 35.94 -7.77
CA ILE A 993 -13.97 36.89 -7.31
C ILE A 993 -15.10 36.99 -8.34
N VAL A 994 -14.77 37.03 -9.63
CA VAL A 994 -15.76 37.05 -10.72
C VAL A 994 -16.57 35.76 -10.73
N HIS A 995 -15.92 34.61 -10.60
CA HIS A 995 -16.58 33.32 -10.56
C HIS A 995 -17.51 33.19 -9.35
N GLN A 996 -17.05 33.58 -8.16
CA GLN A 996 -17.85 33.57 -6.94
C GLN A 996 -19.05 34.53 -7.04
N ALA A 997 -18.85 35.73 -7.62
CA ALA A 997 -19.95 36.67 -7.84
C ALA A 997 -21.01 36.13 -8.81
N LEU A 998 -20.58 35.45 -9.87
CA LEU A 998 -21.49 34.79 -10.81
C LEU A 998 -22.26 33.65 -10.13
N LEU A 999 -21.57 32.82 -9.35
CA LEU A 999 -22.18 31.72 -8.60
C LEU A 999 -23.23 32.24 -7.62
N GLU A 1000 -22.92 33.27 -6.83
CA GLU A 1000 -23.87 33.86 -5.89
C GLU A 1000 -25.05 34.54 -6.59
N GLY A 1001 -24.84 35.19 -7.73
CA GLY A 1001 -25.92 35.77 -8.53
C GLY A 1001 -26.87 34.72 -9.11
N ASN A 1002 -26.31 33.59 -9.58
CA ASN A 1002 -27.10 32.46 -10.08
C ASN A 1002 -27.88 31.78 -8.95
N ILE A 1003 -27.25 31.55 -7.79
CA ILE A 1003 -27.91 31.00 -6.61
C ILE A 1003 -29.06 31.94 -6.19
N ALA A 1004 -28.83 33.24 -6.09
CA ALA A 1004 -29.87 34.21 -5.72
C ALA A 1004 -31.08 34.13 -6.68
N THR A 1005 -30.83 34.08 -7.99
CA THR A 1005 -31.88 33.95 -9.01
C THR A 1005 -32.65 32.64 -8.84
N GLU A 1006 -31.96 31.52 -8.66
CA GLU A 1006 -32.58 30.19 -8.50
C GLU A 1006 -33.44 30.10 -7.24
N VAL A 1007 -32.96 30.64 -6.11
CA VAL A 1007 -33.72 30.72 -4.86
C VAL A 1007 -34.97 31.57 -5.07
N CYS A 1008 -34.85 32.71 -5.76
CA CYS A 1008 -36.00 33.57 -5.99
C CYS A 1008 -37.07 32.91 -6.84
N LEU A 1009 -36.71 32.23 -7.93
CA LEU A 1009 -37.66 31.48 -8.74
C LEU A 1009 -38.32 30.35 -7.95
N THR A 1010 -37.54 29.58 -7.18
CA THR A 1010 -38.06 28.50 -6.34
C THR A 1010 -39.07 29.00 -5.31
N VAL A 1011 -38.76 30.11 -4.62
CA VAL A 1011 -39.67 30.71 -3.63
C VAL A 1011 -40.92 31.28 -4.32
N LEU A 1012 -40.77 31.90 -5.49
CA LEU A 1012 -41.89 32.47 -6.25
C LEU A 1012 -42.87 31.39 -6.70
N ASP A 1013 -42.37 30.28 -7.26
CA ASP A 1013 -43.17 29.13 -7.67
C ASP A 1013 -43.92 28.54 -6.46
N THR A 1014 -43.22 28.38 -5.33
CA THR A 1014 -43.80 27.86 -4.08
C THR A 1014 -44.91 28.76 -3.55
N ILE A 1015 -44.72 30.09 -3.56
CA ILE A 1015 -45.71 31.07 -3.09
C ILE A 1015 -46.90 31.16 -4.05
N SER A 1016 -46.66 31.09 -5.36
CA SER A 1016 -47.74 31.04 -6.36
C SER A 1016 -48.63 29.81 -6.15
N PHE A 1017 -48.02 28.64 -5.96
CA PHE A 1017 -48.74 27.41 -5.65
C PHE A 1017 -49.49 27.49 -4.30
N PHE A 1018 -48.86 28.06 -3.26
CA PHE A 1018 -49.48 28.25 -1.95
C PHE A 1018 -50.73 29.14 -2.03
N THR A 1019 -50.62 30.30 -2.69
CA THR A 1019 -51.74 31.26 -2.83
C THR A 1019 -52.90 30.70 -3.63
N GLN A 1020 -52.62 29.88 -4.65
CA GLN A 1020 -53.65 29.16 -5.39
C GLN A 1020 -54.35 28.11 -4.51
N SER A 1021 -53.60 27.37 -3.71
CA SER A 1021 -54.12 26.25 -2.92
C SER A 1021 -54.89 26.69 -1.66
N PHE A 1022 -54.46 27.78 -1.01
CA PHE A 1022 -55.06 28.30 0.22
C PHE A 1022 -55.95 29.54 0.01
N LYS A 1023 -56.45 29.76 -1.22
CA LYS A 1023 -57.24 30.96 -1.59
C LYS A 1023 -58.36 31.28 -0.60
N THR A 1024 -59.14 30.29 -0.17
CA THR A 1024 -60.26 30.50 0.77
C THR A 1024 -59.80 30.97 2.15
N GLN A 1025 -58.68 30.43 2.66
CA GLN A 1025 -58.13 30.85 3.95
C GLN A 1025 -57.51 32.25 3.86
N LEU A 1026 -56.85 32.57 2.74
CA LEU A 1026 -56.27 33.89 2.49
C LEU A 1026 -57.33 34.98 2.34
N LEU A 1027 -58.49 34.67 1.74
CA LEU A 1027 -59.61 35.61 1.60
C LEU A 1027 -60.49 35.70 2.84
N SER A 1028 -60.24 34.92 3.89
CA SER A 1028 -60.96 35.04 5.16
C SER A 1028 -60.81 36.44 5.74
N ASN A 1029 -61.88 36.97 6.34
CA ASN A 1029 -61.97 38.33 6.86
C ASN A 1029 -61.57 39.40 5.82
N ASP A 1030 -62.06 39.27 4.58
CA ASP A 1030 -61.74 40.18 3.46
C ASP A 1030 -60.22 40.34 3.19
N GLY A 1031 -59.44 39.29 3.49
CA GLY A 1031 -57.98 39.32 3.39
C GLY A 1031 -57.27 39.94 4.58
N HIS A 1032 -57.98 40.38 5.61
CA HIS A 1032 -57.42 40.92 6.84
C HIS A 1032 -57.06 39.82 7.85
N ASN A 1033 -56.16 38.93 7.45
CA ASN A 1033 -55.66 37.86 8.30
C ASN A 1033 -54.12 37.79 8.29
N PRO A 1034 -53.50 37.21 9.33
CA PRO A 1034 -52.04 37.14 9.45
C PRO A 1034 -51.36 36.39 8.29
N LEU A 1035 -52.03 35.41 7.70
CA LEU A 1035 -51.51 34.61 6.60
C LEU A 1035 -51.38 35.43 5.32
N MET A 1036 -52.43 36.18 4.95
CA MET A 1036 -52.43 37.11 3.82
C MET A 1036 -51.39 38.21 4.00
N LYS A 1037 -51.29 38.78 5.21
CA LYS A 1037 -50.23 39.75 5.54
C LYS A 1037 -48.83 39.16 5.26
N LYS A 1038 -48.59 37.91 5.67
CA LYS A 1038 -47.28 37.28 5.47
C LYS A 1038 -46.97 37.02 4.00
N VAL A 1039 -47.96 36.62 3.19
CA VAL A 1039 -47.81 36.48 1.73
C VAL A 1039 -47.42 37.82 1.10
N PHE A 1040 -48.05 38.93 1.52
CA PHE A 1040 -47.66 40.27 1.06
C PHE A 1040 -46.23 40.63 1.49
N ASP A 1041 -45.83 40.33 2.72
CA ASP A 1041 -44.48 40.60 3.21
C ASP A 1041 -43.42 39.92 2.32
N ILE A 1042 -43.65 38.68 1.88
CA ILE A 1042 -42.75 37.95 0.98
C ILE A 1042 -42.70 38.59 -0.41
N HIS A 1043 -43.86 38.97 -0.96
CA HIS A 1043 -43.92 39.70 -2.23
C HIS A 1043 -43.15 41.02 -2.17
N LEU A 1044 -43.21 41.73 -1.05
CA LEU A 1044 -42.40 42.92 -0.80
C LEU A 1044 -40.92 42.59 -0.62
N ALA A 1045 -40.57 41.47 0.01
CA ALA A 1045 -39.19 41.04 0.18
C ALA A 1045 -38.49 40.80 -1.18
N PHE A 1046 -39.19 40.28 -2.19
CA PHE A 1046 -38.65 40.16 -3.55
C PHE A 1046 -38.23 41.52 -4.14
N LEU A 1047 -38.99 42.58 -3.87
CA LEU A 1047 -38.72 43.94 -4.36
C LEU A 1047 -37.63 44.66 -3.55
N LYS A 1048 -37.50 44.33 -2.26
CA LYS A 1048 -36.48 44.91 -1.36
C LYS A 1048 -35.08 44.34 -1.61
N ASN A 1049 -34.99 43.11 -2.10
CA ASN A 1049 -33.71 42.43 -2.36
C ASN A 1049 -33.18 42.76 -3.76
N GLY A 1050 -31.85 42.77 -3.93
CA GLY A 1050 -31.22 42.92 -5.23
C GLY A 1050 -31.45 41.67 -6.10
N GLN A 1051 -32.18 41.82 -7.20
CA GLN A 1051 -32.60 40.74 -8.10
C GLN A 1051 -31.99 40.88 -9.50
N SER A 1052 -31.90 39.76 -10.23
CA SER A 1052 -31.59 39.78 -11.66
C SER A 1052 -32.79 40.30 -12.46
N GLU A 1053 -32.54 40.85 -13.66
CA GLU A 1053 -33.61 41.31 -14.55
C GLU A 1053 -34.61 40.19 -14.88
N ALA A 1054 -34.11 38.96 -15.08
CA ALA A 1054 -34.94 37.78 -15.31
C ALA A 1054 -35.86 37.49 -14.10
N ALA A 1055 -35.31 37.47 -12.88
CA ALA A 1055 -36.10 37.27 -11.67
C ALA A 1055 -37.16 38.37 -11.49
N LEU A 1056 -36.82 39.64 -11.72
CA LEU A 1056 -37.77 40.76 -11.61
C LEU A 1056 -38.95 40.64 -12.57
N LYS A 1057 -38.73 40.18 -13.81
CA LYS A 1057 -39.82 39.94 -14.77
C LYS A 1057 -40.82 38.92 -14.22
N HIS A 1058 -40.34 37.82 -13.64
CA HIS A 1058 -41.18 36.81 -13.01
C HIS A 1058 -41.88 37.34 -11.75
N VAL A 1059 -41.18 38.10 -10.90
CA VAL A 1059 -41.75 38.74 -9.70
C VAL A 1059 -42.90 39.67 -10.06
N PHE A 1060 -42.72 40.57 -11.05
CA PHE A 1060 -43.79 41.47 -11.49
C PHE A 1060 -44.96 40.73 -12.14
N ALA A 1061 -44.69 39.67 -12.90
CA ALA A 1061 -45.74 38.83 -13.46
C ALA A 1061 -46.56 38.14 -12.35
N SER A 1062 -45.90 37.58 -11.34
CA SER A 1062 -46.55 36.95 -10.18
C SER A 1062 -47.33 37.96 -9.35
N LEU A 1063 -46.77 39.15 -9.09
CA LEU A 1063 -47.47 40.25 -8.41
C LEU A 1063 -48.74 40.68 -9.16
N ARG A 1064 -48.64 40.86 -10.48
CA ARG A 1064 -49.82 41.19 -11.31
C ARG A 1064 -50.86 40.08 -11.23
N ALA A 1065 -50.44 38.81 -11.33
CA ALA A 1065 -51.33 37.66 -11.22
C ALA A 1065 -52.00 37.59 -9.84
N PHE A 1066 -51.26 37.85 -8.76
CA PHE A 1066 -51.75 37.87 -7.39
C PHE A 1066 -52.76 39.01 -7.13
N ILE A 1067 -52.51 40.21 -7.66
CA ILE A 1067 -53.44 41.35 -7.53
C ILE A 1067 -54.69 41.17 -8.41
N SER A 1068 -54.55 40.54 -9.57
CA SER A 1068 -55.66 40.34 -10.53
C SER A 1068 -56.65 39.23 -10.14
N LYS A 1069 -56.25 38.31 -9.25
CA LYS A 1069 -56.99 37.11 -8.85
C LYS A 1069 -57.66 37.28 -7.50
#